data_AF-A0A937Q7I0-F1
#
_entry.id   AF-A0A937Q7I0-F1
#
_cell.length_a   1.000
_cell.length_b   1.000
_cell.length_c   1.000
_cell.angle_alpha   90.00
_cell.angle_beta   90.00
_cell.angle_gamma   90.00
#
_symmetry.space_group_name_H-M   'P 1'
#
loop_
_entity.id
_entity.type
_entity.pdbx_description
1 polymer ?
#
loop_
_entity_poly.entity_id
_entity_poly.type
_entity_poly.pdbx_seq_one_letter_code
_entity_poly.pdbx_strand_id
1 'polypeptide(L)'
;MNFEEIQQKAKKEWEDFNRLEKPRILIGEATCGRAAGAKSVWEQFEEELEKRKIDADIFGVGCLGMCYSEPNVEIGLPDNRRVLYHNVTTDMVPELVNNFIVNGNLHTDYALCSFGKLAIDSLPKFLELPMIEPQVRVVLRNVGIIDPTNVYHYIARGGYTGLVKTLGMSPEEVCEVVKMSGLRGRGGAGFSTGVKWGFALNSQSDLKYMICNADEGDPGAFMDRAVLESDPHAVLEGLAIGAYAIGANKAIVYVRAEYPLAIERLRSAINQMKDHGFLGNNIMDSDFNLEIRIKMGAGAFVCGEETALMASIEGKRGMPRPRPPFPSDSGLNGKPTNINNVETLANVSEIMRMGADWFAGYGTEKSKGTKTFALAGKIERTGLIEVPMGITINEIIFNIGGGILDQKKFKAIQTGGPSGGSIPAEMSDLKVDYEELAKAGSIMGSGGMIVMDEESCMVDVAKYFLEFTHNESCGKCVPCRMGSQHLLRLLTHITEGKGDMSYIGKLEKLAKTVQTGSLCGLGQGSPNPALSTLRYFRGEYEAHIREKQCAAGVCRALVASHALEDKCLPCLESVADYDAGGYEALKSILPELVPKRLVDRLQVSGCAVDLARFSMIVPVQNRSCTKCSSCRLGAAQMQNILDDIATGNGKPEMLDLLFGLVDTMSIASECPVGKTGSDIVLFMLERFRDQFEAHIYGTACPSGICNEVLAYNTICPLRAGEKD
;
A
#
# COMPACT_ATOMS: atom_id res chain seq x y z
N MET A 1 -39.32 -6.95 -12.63
CA MET A 1 -39.48 -5.59 -12.07
C MET A 1 -38.88 -4.65 -13.08
N ASN A 2 -39.62 -3.65 -13.55
CA ASN A 2 -39.06 -2.69 -14.51
C ASN A 2 -37.97 -1.85 -13.81
N PHE A 3 -36.93 -1.43 -14.52
CA PHE A 3 -35.83 -0.64 -13.97
C PHE A 3 -36.32 0.61 -13.22
N GLU A 4 -37.35 1.26 -13.75
CA GLU A 4 -37.96 2.45 -13.15
C GLU A 4 -38.49 2.17 -11.73
N GLU A 5 -39.09 1.00 -11.48
CA GLU A 5 -39.58 0.61 -10.15
C GLU A 5 -38.42 0.40 -9.18
N ILE A 6 -37.35 -0.26 -9.64
CA ILE A 6 -36.12 -0.46 -8.87
C ILE A 6 -35.51 0.91 -8.51
N GLN A 7 -35.45 1.84 -9.47
CA GLN A 7 -34.94 3.20 -9.25
C GLN A 7 -35.80 3.99 -8.25
N GLN A 8 -37.12 3.91 -8.34
CA GLN A 8 -38.02 4.58 -7.39
C GLN A 8 -37.82 4.04 -5.97
N LYS A 9 -37.73 2.71 -5.82
CA LYS A 9 -37.42 2.07 -4.54
C LYS A 9 -36.06 2.55 -4.01
N ALA A 10 -35.03 2.55 -4.85
CA ALA A 10 -33.69 2.99 -4.48
C ALA A 10 -33.66 4.46 -4.01
N LYS A 11 -34.33 5.36 -4.75
CA LYS A 11 -34.44 6.77 -4.38
C LYS A 11 -35.11 6.95 -3.02
N LYS A 12 -36.22 6.25 -2.79
CA LYS A 12 -36.91 6.30 -1.50
C LYS A 12 -36.01 5.81 -0.36
N GLU A 13 -35.34 4.68 -0.54
CA GLU A 13 -34.42 4.14 0.46
C GLU A 13 -33.26 5.10 0.76
N TRP A 14 -32.71 5.74 -0.26
CA TRP A 14 -31.67 6.75 -0.10
C TRP A 14 -32.18 8.03 0.58
N GLU A 15 -33.41 8.46 0.31
CA GLU A 15 -34.05 9.57 0.99
C GLU A 15 -34.28 9.25 2.47
N ASP A 16 -34.80 8.05 2.77
CA ASP A 16 -35.00 7.54 4.13
C ASP A 16 -33.66 7.45 4.87
N PHE A 17 -32.62 6.91 4.23
CA PHE A 17 -31.26 6.86 4.78
C PHE A 17 -30.77 8.27 5.17
N ASN A 18 -31.04 9.30 4.36
CA ASN A 18 -30.61 10.67 4.63
C ASN A 18 -31.55 11.49 5.54
N ARG A 19 -32.77 11.02 5.86
CA ARG A 19 -33.76 11.75 6.67
C ARG A 19 -33.45 11.75 8.18
N LEU A 20 -32.49 10.93 8.63
CA LEU A 20 -31.98 10.86 10.01
C LEU A 20 -33.10 10.94 11.08
N GLU A 21 -33.91 9.89 11.22
CA GLU A 21 -34.95 9.87 12.27
C GLU A 21 -34.37 9.65 13.68
N LYS A 22 -33.18 9.07 13.75
CA LYS A 22 -32.36 8.85 14.94
C LYS A 22 -30.89 9.16 14.64
N PRO A 23 -30.00 9.28 15.65
CA PRO A 23 -28.58 9.45 15.41
C PRO A 23 -28.04 8.33 14.53
N ARG A 24 -27.15 8.68 13.60
CA ARG A 24 -26.51 7.74 12.69
C ARG A 24 -25.01 7.96 12.69
N ILE A 25 -24.26 6.86 12.81
CA ILE A 25 -22.80 6.85 12.87
C ILE A 25 -22.30 6.08 11.64
N LEU A 26 -21.54 6.74 10.76
CA LEU A 26 -20.86 6.07 9.65
C LEU A 26 -19.38 5.98 9.96
N ILE A 27 -18.82 4.77 9.95
CA ILE A 27 -17.42 4.52 10.28
C ILE A 27 -16.70 4.07 9.02
N GLY A 28 -15.56 4.71 8.69
CA GLY A 28 -14.68 4.30 7.61
C GLY A 28 -14.08 2.92 7.86
N GLU A 29 -14.65 1.89 7.25
CA GLU A 29 -14.30 0.47 7.47
C GLU A 29 -13.61 -0.18 6.26
N ALA A 30 -13.16 0.62 5.29
CA ALA A 30 -12.21 0.13 4.28
C ALA A 30 -10.91 -0.34 4.94
N THR A 31 -10.07 -1.06 4.18
CA THR A 31 -8.84 -1.67 4.71
C THR A 31 -7.93 -0.67 5.45
N CYS A 32 -7.84 0.59 5.00
CA CYS A 32 -7.08 1.63 5.70
C CYS A 32 -7.69 2.04 7.05
N GLY A 33 -9.01 2.20 7.12
CA GLY A 33 -9.71 2.50 8.38
C GLY A 33 -9.61 1.35 9.37
N ARG A 34 -9.77 0.10 8.89
CA ARG A 34 -9.55 -1.10 9.71
C ARG A 34 -8.13 -1.17 10.26
N ALA A 35 -7.13 -0.88 9.43
CA ALA A 35 -5.73 -0.83 9.86
C ALA A 35 -5.46 0.30 10.88
N ALA A 36 -6.21 1.40 10.80
CA ALA A 36 -6.14 2.51 11.74
C ALA A 36 -6.95 2.30 13.04
N GLY A 37 -7.64 1.16 13.20
CA GLY A 37 -8.38 0.83 14.42
C GLY A 37 -9.90 1.05 14.35
N ALA A 38 -10.49 1.24 13.15
CA ALA A 38 -11.92 1.47 12.98
C ALA A 38 -12.82 0.41 13.64
N LYS A 39 -12.37 -0.86 13.67
CA LYS A 39 -13.13 -1.95 14.31
C LYS A 39 -13.27 -1.73 15.82
N SER A 40 -12.20 -1.32 16.49
CA SER A 40 -12.25 -1.04 17.93
C SER A 40 -13.08 0.22 18.22
N VAL A 41 -13.03 1.22 17.35
CA VAL A 41 -13.91 2.40 17.42
C VAL A 41 -15.38 2.00 17.29
N TRP A 42 -15.70 1.09 16.35
CA TRP A 42 -17.04 0.54 16.19
C TRP A 42 -17.55 -0.13 17.47
N GLU A 43 -16.79 -1.09 17.99
CA GLU A 43 -17.13 -1.84 19.21
C GLU A 43 -17.35 -0.88 20.40
N GLN A 44 -16.54 0.18 20.51
CA GLN A 44 -16.69 1.17 21.56
C GLN A 44 -17.96 2.02 21.40
N PHE A 45 -18.37 2.34 20.16
CA PHE A 45 -19.65 3.03 19.93
C PHE A 45 -20.83 2.15 20.34
N GLU A 46 -20.81 0.86 19.97
CA GLU A 46 -21.85 -0.10 20.39
C GLU A 46 -21.97 -0.16 21.92
N GLU A 47 -20.85 -0.29 22.63
CA GLU A 47 -20.83 -0.35 24.10
C GLU A 47 -21.40 0.93 24.73
N GLU A 48 -20.96 2.12 24.28
CA GLU A 48 -21.43 3.38 24.86
C GLU A 48 -22.90 3.68 24.56
N LEU A 49 -23.39 3.31 23.37
CA LEU A 49 -24.81 3.44 23.02
C LEU A 49 -25.68 2.49 23.84
N GLU A 50 -25.26 1.24 24.03
CA GLU A 50 -25.98 0.25 24.85
C GLU A 50 -26.03 0.70 26.32
N LYS A 51 -24.88 1.08 26.89
CA LYS A 51 -24.74 1.57 28.27
C LYS A 51 -25.65 2.76 28.55
N ARG A 52 -25.84 3.65 27.58
CA ARG A 52 -26.67 4.86 27.69
C ARG A 52 -28.10 4.66 27.19
N LYS A 53 -28.42 3.49 26.61
CA LYS A 53 -29.71 3.15 26.00
C LYS A 53 -30.14 4.14 24.91
N ILE A 54 -29.19 4.53 24.07
CA ILE A 54 -29.43 5.43 22.94
C ILE A 54 -29.75 4.58 21.71
N ASP A 55 -30.90 4.82 21.08
CA ASP A 55 -31.24 4.22 19.79
C ASP A 55 -30.54 5.01 18.68
N ALA A 56 -29.53 4.39 18.05
CA ALA A 56 -28.75 4.95 16.96
C ALA A 56 -28.37 3.84 15.97
N ASP A 57 -28.19 4.20 14.71
CA ASP A 57 -27.71 3.27 13.68
C ASP A 57 -26.20 3.42 13.46
N ILE A 58 -25.49 2.31 13.31
CA ILE A 58 -24.07 2.30 12.94
C ILE A 58 -23.91 1.58 11.60
N PHE A 59 -23.19 2.19 10.65
CA PHE A 59 -22.89 1.61 9.34
C PHE A 59 -21.42 1.71 8.99
N GLY A 60 -20.91 0.66 8.33
CA GLY A 60 -19.55 0.62 7.80
C GLY A 60 -19.53 1.15 6.38
N VAL A 61 -18.74 2.19 6.13
CA VAL A 61 -18.59 2.80 4.79
C VAL A 61 -17.17 2.64 4.26
N GLY A 62 -16.99 2.94 2.98
CA GLY A 62 -15.67 2.97 2.36
C GLY A 62 -14.75 4.08 2.89
N CYS A 63 -13.50 4.11 2.40
CA CYS A 63 -12.56 5.20 2.68
C CYS A 63 -13.02 6.48 1.96
N LEU A 64 -12.90 7.67 2.57
CA LEU A 64 -13.21 8.94 1.89
C LEU A 64 -12.07 9.44 0.98
N GLY A 65 -10.91 8.79 1.05
CA GLY A 65 -9.65 9.16 0.39
C GLY A 65 -8.69 9.95 1.28
N MET A 66 -9.09 10.32 2.50
CA MET A 66 -8.25 11.06 3.45
C MET A 66 -7.56 10.09 4.43
N CYS A 67 -6.63 9.28 3.93
CA CYS A 67 -6.00 8.23 4.73
C CYS A 67 -5.23 8.77 5.95
N TYR A 68 -4.71 10.01 5.87
CA TYR A 68 -4.04 10.68 6.99
C TYR A 68 -4.97 10.93 8.20
N SER A 69 -6.29 10.94 7.96
CA SER A 69 -7.31 11.30 8.94
C SER A 69 -8.12 10.09 9.45
N GLU A 70 -7.75 8.86 9.05
CA GLU A 70 -8.43 7.65 9.51
C GLU A 70 -8.11 7.33 11.00
N PRO A 71 -9.03 6.67 11.74
CA PRO A 71 -10.41 6.34 11.37
C PRO A 71 -11.30 7.59 11.27
N ASN A 72 -12.00 7.73 10.14
CA ASN A 72 -12.99 8.77 9.94
C ASN A 72 -14.38 8.32 10.43
N VAL A 73 -15.07 9.18 11.20
CA VAL A 73 -16.42 8.89 11.71
C VAL A 73 -17.36 10.06 11.40
N GLU A 74 -18.40 9.80 10.61
CA GLU A 74 -19.50 10.75 10.43
C GLU A 74 -20.57 10.49 11.51
N ILE A 75 -20.92 11.52 12.27
CA ILE A 75 -22.08 11.47 13.18
C ILE A 75 -23.16 12.42 12.63
N GLY A 76 -24.32 11.87 12.33
CA GLY A 76 -25.53 12.60 11.94
C GLY A 76 -26.56 12.58 13.06
N LEU A 77 -27.20 13.73 13.31
CA LEU A 77 -28.28 13.89 14.29
C LEU A 77 -29.65 14.14 13.61
N PRO A 78 -30.77 13.92 14.32
CA PRO A 78 -32.11 14.14 13.76
C PRO A 78 -32.45 15.58 13.37
N ASP A 79 -31.67 16.55 13.85
CA ASP A 79 -31.76 17.95 13.43
C ASP A 79 -31.03 18.24 12.10
N ASN A 80 -30.57 17.19 11.40
CA ASN A 80 -29.81 17.22 10.15
C ASN A 80 -28.37 17.74 10.27
N ARG A 81 -27.86 18.03 11.46
CA ARG A 81 -26.42 18.28 11.63
C ARG A 81 -25.66 16.98 11.41
N ARG A 82 -24.71 17.00 10.47
CA ARG A 82 -23.79 15.90 10.24
C ARG A 82 -22.37 16.43 10.30
N VAL A 83 -21.54 15.78 11.10
CA VAL A 83 -20.16 16.20 11.36
C VAL A 83 -19.25 15.02 11.09
N LEU A 84 -18.18 15.26 10.35
CA LEU A 84 -17.11 14.30 10.14
C LEU A 84 -16.00 14.56 11.15
N TYR A 85 -15.67 13.54 11.92
CA TYR A 85 -14.56 13.53 12.87
C TYR A 85 -13.38 12.75 12.29
N HIS A 86 -12.17 13.22 12.59
CA HIS A 86 -10.93 12.59 12.13
C HIS A 86 -10.16 11.91 13.26
N ASN A 87 -9.30 10.95 12.89
CA ASN A 87 -8.40 10.22 13.78
C ASN A 87 -9.09 9.74 15.07
N VAL A 88 -10.32 9.24 14.94
CA VAL A 88 -11.12 8.88 16.11
C VAL A 88 -10.49 7.66 16.77
N THR A 89 -10.24 7.77 18.08
CA THR A 89 -9.75 6.68 18.93
C THR A 89 -10.86 6.18 19.86
N THR A 90 -10.68 5.01 20.47
CA THR A 90 -11.63 4.45 21.45
C THR A 90 -11.89 5.41 22.61
N ASP A 91 -10.86 6.13 23.07
CA ASP A 91 -10.97 7.06 24.21
C ASP A 91 -11.81 8.31 23.88
N MET A 92 -11.90 8.68 22.61
CA MET A 92 -12.72 9.80 22.15
C MET A 92 -14.21 9.45 22.07
N VAL A 93 -14.55 8.17 21.89
CA VAL A 93 -15.94 7.73 21.65
C VAL A 93 -16.90 8.11 22.79
N PRO A 94 -16.59 7.84 24.09
CA PRO A 94 -17.47 8.25 25.18
C PRO A 94 -17.74 9.75 25.21
N GLU A 95 -16.73 10.56 24.85
CA GLU A 95 -16.84 12.00 24.76
C GLU A 95 -17.73 12.44 23.59
N LEU A 96 -17.53 11.87 22.39
CA LEU A 96 -18.36 12.15 21.21
C LEU A 96 -19.83 11.79 21.44
N VAL A 97 -20.10 10.62 22.05
CA VAL A 97 -21.45 10.19 22.40
C VAL A 97 -22.07 11.16 23.41
N ASN A 98 -21.35 11.51 24.48
CA ASN A 98 -21.88 12.39 25.51
C ASN A 98 -22.11 13.83 25.01
N ASN A 99 -21.12 14.41 24.34
CA ASN A 99 -21.16 15.82 23.98
C ASN A 99 -22.03 16.05 22.75
N PHE A 100 -21.84 15.28 21.69
CA PHE A 100 -22.53 15.54 20.44
C PHE A 100 -23.86 14.80 20.33
N ILE A 101 -23.91 13.49 20.59
CA ILE A 101 -25.15 12.71 20.45
C ILE A 101 -26.16 13.04 21.54
N VAL A 102 -25.73 13.10 22.82
CA VAL A 102 -26.64 13.36 23.94
C VAL A 102 -26.92 14.85 24.14
N ASN A 103 -25.88 15.68 24.21
CA ASN A 103 -26.04 17.10 24.54
C ASN A 103 -26.19 18.01 23.31
N GLY A 104 -25.99 17.49 22.09
CA GLY A 104 -26.06 18.28 20.87
C GLY A 104 -24.92 19.30 20.72
N ASN A 105 -23.86 19.22 21.52
CA ASN A 105 -22.73 20.15 21.50
C ASN A 105 -21.61 19.62 20.61
N LEU A 106 -21.20 20.43 19.64
CA LEU A 106 -20.07 20.07 18.77
C LEU A 106 -18.76 20.07 19.54
N HIS A 107 -18.02 18.97 19.46
CA HIS A 107 -16.62 18.93 19.86
C HIS A 107 -15.75 19.46 18.71
N THR A 108 -15.45 20.76 18.70
CA THR A 108 -14.78 21.43 17.58
C THR A 108 -13.35 20.94 17.34
N ASP A 109 -12.64 20.51 18.38
CA ASP A 109 -11.21 20.17 18.27
C ASP A 109 -10.93 18.91 17.42
N TYR A 110 -11.93 18.05 17.26
CA TYR A 110 -11.84 16.81 16.47
C TYR A 110 -12.70 16.85 15.20
N ALA A 111 -13.52 17.89 15.04
CA ALA A 111 -14.45 18.02 13.94
C ALA A 111 -13.71 18.55 12.70
N LEU A 112 -13.62 17.71 11.67
CA LEU A 112 -12.92 18.04 10.44
C LEU A 112 -13.78 18.95 9.53
N CYS A 113 -15.05 18.60 9.35
CA CYS A 113 -15.95 19.37 8.49
C CYS A 113 -17.44 19.11 8.81
N SER A 114 -18.28 20.04 8.38
CA SER A 114 -19.71 19.77 8.18
C SER A 114 -19.90 18.84 6.98
N PHE A 115 -20.77 17.86 7.14
CA PHE A 115 -21.08 16.86 6.13
C PHE A 115 -22.54 16.98 5.70
N GLY A 116 -22.88 16.63 4.46
CA GLY A 116 -24.24 16.79 3.94
C GLY A 116 -24.62 18.23 3.54
N LYS A 117 -25.92 18.54 3.55
CA LYS A 117 -26.47 19.78 2.98
C LYS A 117 -26.49 20.97 3.96
N LEU A 118 -26.69 20.70 5.25
CA LEU A 118 -26.75 21.74 6.28
C LEU A 118 -25.33 22.19 6.61
N ALA A 119 -25.03 23.46 6.36
CA ALA A 119 -23.76 24.06 6.79
C ALA A 119 -23.78 24.27 8.31
N ILE A 120 -22.62 24.09 8.94
CA ILE A 120 -22.39 24.41 10.35
C ILE A 120 -21.37 25.53 10.37
N ASP A 121 -21.76 26.73 10.82
CA ASP A 121 -20.98 27.97 10.64
C ASP A 121 -19.53 27.90 11.15
N SER A 122 -19.25 27.06 12.15
CA SER A 122 -17.92 26.90 12.73
C SER A 122 -17.03 25.89 11.99
N LEU A 123 -17.52 25.22 10.95
CA LEU A 123 -16.81 24.17 10.23
C LEU A 123 -16.86 24.38 8.70
N PRO A 124 -15.76 24.09 7.97
CA PRO A 124 -15.82 24.05 6.51
C PRO A 124 -16.76 22.93 6.03
N LYS A 125 -17.25 22.99 4.80
CA LYS A 125 -17.93 21.84 4.19
C LYS A 125 -16.92 20.80 3.71
N PHE A 126 -17.34 19.54 3.65
CA PHE A 126 -16.51 18.45 3.11
C PHE A 126 -15.89 18.78 1.74
N LEU A 127 -16.66 19.37 0.82
CA LEU A 127 -16.18 19.73 -0.52
C LEU A 127 -15.27 20.97 -0.53
N GLU A 128 -15.17 21.70 0.57
CA GLU A 128 -14.30 22.86 0.74
C GLU A 128 -12.98 22.49 1.45
N LEU A 129 -12.83 21.22 1.87
CA LEU A 129 -11.58 20.76 2.47
C LEU A 129 -10.45 20.85 1.44
N PRO A 130 -9.24 21.32 1.81
CA PRO A 130 -8.14 21.53 0.86
C PRO A 130 -7.72 20.30 0.05
N MET A 131 -7.86 19.09 0.61
CA MET A 131 -7.57 17.86 -0.12
C MET A 131 -8.69 17.47 -1.10
N ILE A 132 -9.92 17.94 -0.87
CA ILE A 132 -11.13 17.53 -1.62
C ILE A 132 -11.51 18.55 -2.69
N GLU A 133 -11.44 19.84 -2.38
CA GLU A 133 -11.89 20.93 -3.26
C GLU A 133 -11.27 20.88 -4.67
N PRO A 134 -9.97 20.60 -4.86
CA PRO A 134 -9.37 20.55 -6.19
C PRO A 134 -9.70 19.29 -7.00
N GLN A 135 -10.39 18.31 -6.39
CA GLN A 135 -10.65 17.02 -7.03
C GLN A 135 -11.87 17.06 -7.96
N VAL A 136 -11.81 16.26 -9.03
CA VAL A 136 -12.96 15.93 -9.87
C VAL A 136 -13.23 14.44 -9.72
N ARG A 137 -14.14 14.10 -8.81
CA ARG A 137 -14.41 12.72 -8.39
C ARG A 137 -15.41 12.04 -9.34
N VAL A 138 -14.93 11.45 -10.44
CA VAL A 138 -15.74 10.63 -11.36
C VAL A 138 -15.83 9.19 -10.83
N VAL A 139 -14.68 8.53 -10.68
CA VAL A 139 -14.57 7.17 -10.15
C VAL A 139 -14.83 7.15 -8.64
N LEU A 140 -14.36 8.17 -7.92
CA LEU A 140 -14.47 8.27 -6.46
C LEU A 140 -15.78 8.90 -5.98
N ARG A 141 -16.77 9.11 -6.85
CA ARG A 141 -18.02 9.85 -6.56
C ARG A 141 -18.88 9.24 -5.44
N ASN A 142 -18.70 7.95 -5.18
CA ASN A 142 -19.45 7.17 -4.19
C ASN A 142 -18.56 6.68 -3.03
N VAL A 143 -17.24 6.74 -3.21
CA VAL A 143 -16.24 6.17 -2.29
C VAL A 143 -16.29 6.91 -0.94
N GLY A 144 -16.68 6.18 0.11
CA GLY A 144 -16.93 6.70 1.46
C GLY A 144 -18.27 7.41 1.67
N ILE A 145 -19.14 7.45 0.65
CA ILE A 145 -20.44 8.12 0.69
C ILE A 145 -21.61 7.13 0.76
N ILE A 146 -21.48 5.99 0.08
CA ILE A 146 -22.49 4.93 0.07
C ILE A 146 -22.10 3.79 1.00
N ASP A 147 -23.09 2.95 1.31
CA ASP A 147 -22.84 1.63 1.89
C ASP A 147 -22.46 0.69 0.73
N PRO A 148 -21.22 0.15 0.69
CA PRO A 148 -20.77 -0.72 -0.40
C PRO A 148 -21.48 -2.09 -0.42
N THR A 149 -22.21 -2.44 0.64
CA THR A 149 -23.06 -3.64 0.70
C THR A 149 -24.50 -3.40 0.30
N ASN A 150 -24.89 -2.19 -0.09
CA ASN A 150 -26.26 -1.89 -0.48
C ASN A 150 -26.36 -1.39 -1.94
N VAL A 151 -26.84 -2.27 -2.82
CA VAL A 151 -27.05 -1.96 -4.24
C VAL A 151 -28.00 -0.77 -4.48
N TYR A 152 -28.97 -0.54 -3.60
CA TYR A 152 -29.91 0.57 -3.75
C TYR A 152 -29.23 1.93 -3.56
N HIS A 153 -28.17 2.03 -2.73
CA HIS A 153 -27.40 3.27 -2.62
C HIS A 153 -26.70 3.61 -3.94
N TYR A 154 -26.16 2.61 -4.65
CA TYR A 154 -25.55 2.79 -5.97
C TYR A 154 -26.60 3.21 -7.02
N ILE A 155 -27.75 2.52 -7.08
CA ILE A 155 -28.84 2.81 -8.02
C ILE A 155 -29.44 4.20 -7.79
N ALA A 156 -29.65 4.60 -6.53
CA ALA A 156 -30.20 5.91 -6.17
C ALA A 156 -29.33 7.07 -6.69
N ARG A 157 -28.02 6.82 -6.82
CA ARG A 157 -27.02 7.74 -7.36
C ARG A 157 -26.77 7.57 -8.86
N GLY A 158 -27.73 6.96 -9.56
CA GLY A 158 -27.74 6.81 -11.02
C GLY A 158 -27.06 5.55 -11.54
N GLY A 159 -26.59 4.66 -10.67
CA GLY A 159 -26.02 3.36 -11.05
C GLY A 159 -26.96 2.53 -11.93
N TYR A 160 -26.39 1.70 -12.80
CA TYR A 160 -27.06 0.86 -13.81
C TYR A 160 -27.82 1.61 -14.91
N THR A 161 -27.95 2.93 -14.82
CA THR A 161 -28.54 3.74 -15.91
C THR A 161 -27.68 3.66 -17.17
N GLY A 162 -26.36 3.57 -17.03
CA GLY A 162 -25.43 3.38 -18.14
C GLY A 162 -25.67 2.03 -18.82
N LEU A 163 -25.74 0.96 -18.04
CA LEU A 163 -26.04 -0.39 -18.54
C LEU A 163 -27.39 -0.45 -19.29
N VAL A 164 -28.46 0.10 -18.73
CA VAL A 164 -29.78 0.08 -19.38
C VAL A 164 -29.76 0.83 -20.71
N LYS A 165 -29.07 1.98 -20.79
CA LYS A 165 -28.87 2.69 -22.07
C LYS A 165 -28.09 1.83 -23.07
N THR A 166 -27.02 1.17 -22.62
CA THR A 166 -26.18 0.29 -23.44
C THR A 166 -26.99 -0.83 -24.10
N LEU A 167 -27.95 -1.43 -23.39
CA LEU A 167 -28.79 -2.51 -23.94
C LEU A 167 -29.73 -2.04 -25.06
N GLY A 168 -30.00 -0.74 -25.17
CA GLY A 168 -30.76 -0.14 -26.27
C GLY A 168 -29.90 0.29 -27.47
N MET A 169 -28.59 0.07 -27.44
CA MET A 169 -27.63 0.47 -28.47
C MET A 169 -27.02 -0.75 -29.16
N SER A 170 -26.51 -0.60 -30.38
CA SER A 170 -25.65 -1.60 -30.99
C SER A 170 -24.27 -1.67 -30.31
N PRO A 171 -23.60 -2.84 -30.28
CA PRO A 171 -22.23 -2.97 -29.76
C PRO A 171 -21.23 -1.97 -30.38
N GLU A 172 -21.38 -1.67 -31.68
CA GLU A 172 -20.56 -0.70 -32.42
C GLU A 172 -20.73 0.71 -31.88
N GLU A 173 -21.96 1.15 -31.62
CA GLU A 173 -22.25 2.46 -31.04
C GLU A 173 -21.66 2.60 -29.63
N VAL A 174 -21.71 1.53 -28.83
CA VAL A 174 -21.10 1.53 -27.48
C VAL A 174 -19.59 1.69 -27.58
N CYS A 175 -18.93 0.96 -28.49
CA CYS A 175 -17.50 1.11 -28.74
C CYS A 175 -17.14 2.55 -29.18
N GLU A 176 -17.97 3.16 -30.03
CA GLU A 176 -17.75 4.53 -30.51
C GLU A 176 -17.95 5.57 -29.40
N VAL A 177 -18.96 5.43 -28.52
CA VAL A 177 -19.13 6.33 -27.36
C VAL A 177 -17.89 6.27 -26.46
N VAL A 178 -17.40 5.07 -26.13
CA VAL A 178 -16.19 4.93 -25.30
C VAL A 178 -14.96 5.47 -26.01
N LYS A 179 -14.86 5.32 -27.33
CA LYS A 179 -13.77 5.90 -28.13
C LYS A 179 -13.83 7.43 -28.16
N MET A 180 -15.00 8.03 -28.39
CA MET A 180 -15.23 9.47 -28.39
C MET A 180 -14.95 10.12 -27.04
N SER A 181 -15.18 9.41 -25.93
CA SER A 181 -14.83 9.91 -24.59
C SER A 181 -13.32 10.17 -24.43
N GLY A 182 -12.48 9.58 -25.28
CA GLY A 182 -11.03 9.64 -25.18
C GLY A 182 -10.46 8.81 -24.02
N LEU A 183 -11.25 7.92 -23.41
CA LEU A 183 -10.77 7.05 -22.34
C LEU A 183 -9.59 6.19 -22.79
N ARG A 184 -8.50 6.31 -22.03
CA ARG A 184 -7.29 5.49 -22.16
C ARG A 184 -7.20 4.56 -20.95
N GLY A 185 -6.70 3.34 -21.17
CA GLY A 185 -6.56 2.33 -20.13
C GLY A 185 -5.76 2.84 -18.92
N ARG A 186 -6.37 2.74 -17.73
CA ARG A 186 -5.86 3.30 -16.48
C ARG A 186 -4.84 2.43 -15.74
N GLY A 187 -4.60 1.20 -16.21
CA GLY A 187 -3.55 0.30 -15.71
C GLY A 187 -2.13 0.60 -16.22
N GLY A 188 -1.84 1.84 -16.62
CA GLY A 188 -0.48 2.30 -16.96
C GLY A 188 -0.19 2.52 -18.45
N ALA A 189 -0.49 1.56 -19.33
CA ALA A 189 -0.09 1.64 -20.75
C ALA A 189 -0.82 2.74 -21.56
N GLY A 190 -1.98 3.21 -21.10
CA GLY A 190 -2.71 4.30 -21.74
C GLY A 190 -3.17 3.99 -23.18
N PHE A 191 -3.52 2.75 -23.50
CA PHE A 191 -4.11 2.43 -24.81
C PHE A 191 -5.59 2.86 -24.88
N SER A 192 -6.08 3.31 -26.04
CA SER A 192 -7.49 3.72 -26.18
C SER A 192 -8.45 2.55 -25.95
N THR A 193 -9.35 2.71 -24.97
CA THR A 193 -10.26 1.63 -24.55
C THR A 193 -11.26 1.28 -25.66
N GLY A 194 -11.89 2.27 -26.28
CA GLY A 194 -12.86 2.04 -27.36
C GLY A 194 -12.24 1.38 -28.60
N VAL A 195 -11.00 1.75 -28.96
CA VAL A 195 -10.25 1.08 -30.03
C VAL A 195 -9.95 -0.37 -29.65
N LYS A 196 -9.53 -0.63 -28.41
CA LYS A 196 -9.25 -1.98 -27.91
C LYS A 196 -10.49 -2.87 -27.99
N TRP A 197 -11.65 -2.32 -27.66
CA TRP A 197 -12.93 -3.04 -27.73
C TRP A 197 -13.32 -3.33 -29.17
N GLY A 198 -13.16 -2.37 -30.08
CA GLY A 198 -13.40 -2.55 -31.51
C GLY A 198 -12.60 -3.73 -32.11
N PHE A 199 -11.36 -3.94 -31.68
CA PHE A 199 -10.59 -5.13 -32.10
C PHE A 199 -11.26 -6.44 -31.67
N ALA A 200 -11.65 -6.56 -30.40
CA ALA A 200 -12.29 -7.77 -29.88
C ALA A 200 -13.72 -7.97 -30.43
N LEU A 201 -14.45 -6.89 -30.71
CA LEU A 201 -15.75 -6.92 -31.37
C LEU A 201 -15.62 -7.54 -32.77
N ASN A 202 -14.63 -7.09 -33.55
CA ASN A 202 -14.41 -7.54 -34.93
C ASN A 202 -13.90 -8.99 -35.03
N SER A 203 -13.31 -9.55 -33.98
CA SER A 203 -12.87 -10.95 -33.95
C SER A 203 -14.07 -11.91 -33.93
N GLN A 204 -14.13 -12.82 -34.90
CA GLN A 204 -15.22 -13.79 -35.05
C GLN A 204 -15.09 -14.95 -34.07
N SER A 205 -16.03 -15.08 -33.12
CA SER A 205 -16.10 -16.23 -32.22
C SER A 205 -17.46 -16.33 -31.52
N ASP A 206 -17.94 -17.55 -31.32
CA ASP A 206 -19.15 -17.84 -30.52
C ASP A 206 -18.95 -17.58 -29.02
N LEU A 207 -17.69 -17.46 -28.58
CA LEU A 207 -17.31 -17.25 -27.19
C LEU A 207 -16.21 -16.20 -27.13
N LYS A 208 -16.47 -15.14 -26.36
CA LYS A 208 -15.49 -14.09 -26.06
C LYS A 208 -15.44 -13.85 -24.56
N TYR A 209 -14.31 -13.34 -24.08
CA TYR A 209 -14.11 -13.04 -22.67
C TYR A 209 -13.86 -11.56 -22.43
N MET A 210 -14.49 -11.04 -21.37
CA MET A 210 -14.15 -9.75 -20.80
C MET A 210 -13.47 -9.97 -19.44
N ILE A 211 -12.34 -9.32 -19.18
CA ILE A 211 -11.59 -9.51 -17.94
C ILE A 211 -11.38 -8.16 -17.27
N CYS A 212 -11.78 -8.08 -16.00
CA CYS A 212 -11.34 -7.03 -15.09
C CYS A 212 -10.01 -7.46 -14.44
N ASN A 213 -8.95 -6.70 -14.68
CA ASN A 213 -7.66 -6.87 -14.03
C ASN A 213 -7.62 -5.99 -12.77
N ALA A 214 -7.73 -6.65 -11.61
CA ALA A 214 -7.62 -6.09 -10.27
C ALA A 214 -6.38 -6.63 -9.53
N ASP A 215 -5.29 -6.91 -10.27
CA ASP A 215 -3.98 -7.29 -9.73
C ASP A 215 -3.11 -6.04 -9.48
N GLU A 216 -3.60 -5.16 -8.60
CA GLU A 216 -2.91 -3.92 -8.20
C GLU A 216 -1.74 -4.26 -7.26
N GLY A 217 -0.62 -4.68 -7.83
CA GLY A 217 0.57 -5.10 -7.09
C GLY A 217 1.65 -4.02 -6.91
N ASP A 218 1.46 -2.81 -7.46
CA ASP A 218 2.44 -1.73 -7.34
C ASP A 218 2.58 -1.27 -5.87
N PRO A 219 3.80 -1.18 -5.31
CA PRO A 219 4.00 -0.60 -3.99
C PRO A 219 3.47 0.84 -3.92
N GLY A 220 2.66 1.14 -2.90
CA GLY A 220 2.03 2.45 -2.72
C GLY A 220 0.78 2.69 -3.57
N ALA A 221 0.34 1.73 -4.38
CA ALA A 221 -0.93 1.79 -5.10
C ALA A 221 -2.07 1.12 -4.31
N PHE A 222 -3.21 1.79 -4.22
CA PHE A 222 -4.43 1.28 -3.58
C PHE A 222 -5.73 1.88 -4.18
N MET A 223 -5.64 2.41 -5.40
CA MET A 223 -6.76 3.06 -6.09
C MET A 223 -7.82 2.03 -6.46
N ASP A 224 -7.40 0.93 -7.09
CA ASP A 224 -8.30 -0.15 -7.48
C ASP A 224 -8.94 -0.77 -6.24
N ARG A 225 -8.13 -1.01 -5.19
CA ARG A 225 -8.64 -1.51 -3.89
C ARG A 225 -9.74 -0.63 -3.34
N ALA A 226 -9.51 0.68 -3.28
CA ALA A 226 -10.46 1.61 -2.69
C ALA A 226 -11.81 1.59 -3.41
N VAL A 227 -11.80 1.51 -4.75
CA VAL A 227 -13.03 1.40 -5.55
C VAL A 227 -13.71 0.05 -5.33
N LEU A 228 -12.98 -1.07 -5.33
CA LEU A 228 -13.58 -2.39 -5.13
C LEU A 228 -14.18 -2.58 -3.72
N GLU A 229 -13.57 -1.97 -2.70
CA GLU A 229 -14.07 -2.03 -1.33
C GLU A 229 -15.25 -1.08 -1.08
N SER A 230 -15.35 0.03 -1.82
CA SER A 230 -16.29 1.12 -1.54
C SER A 230 -17.41 1.30 -2.57
N ASP A 231 -17.19 0.92 -3.83
CA ASP A 231 -18.16 0.98 -4.92
C ASP A 231 -17.90 -0.15 -5.96
N PRO A 232 -18.05 -1.43 -5.55
CA PRO A 232 -17.84 -2.56 -6.46
C PRO A 232 -18.82 -2.56 -7.65
N HIS A 233 -20.01 -1.97 -7.48
CA HIS A 233 -21.04 -1.94 -8.52
C HIS A 233 -20.63 -1.08 -9.72
N ALA A 234 -19.91 0.03 -9.54
CA ALA A 234 -19.37 0.82 -10.67
C ALA A 234 -18.47 -0.02 -11.58
N VAL A 235 -17.60 -0.83 -10.98
CA VAL A 235 -16.67 -1.70 -11.72
C VAL A 235 -17.42 -2.81 -12.45
N LEU A 236 -18.39 -3.45 -11.78
CA LEU A 236 -19.16 -4.55 -12.36
C LEU A 236 -20.14 -4.07 -13.44
N GLU A 237 -20.71 -2.86 -13.30
CA GLU A 237 -21.51 -2.24 -14.35
C GLU A 237 -20.67 -1.97 -15.60
N GLY A 238 -19.49 -1.35 -15.43
CA GLY A 238 -18.54 -1.13 -16.52
C GLY A 238 -18.07 -2.43 -17.18
N LEU A 239 -17.90 -3.49 -16.39
CA LEU A 239 -17.56 -4.83 -16.87
C LEU A 239 -18.68 -5.41 -17.75
N ALA A 240 -19.94 -5.26 -17.33
CA ALA A 240 -21.10 -5.72 -18.09
C ALA A 240 -21.28 -4.94 -19.39
N ILE A 241 -21.12 -3.61 -19.35
CA ILE A 241 -21.14 -2.75 -20.53
C ILE A 241 -20.04 -3.17 -21.53
N GLY A 242 -18.82 -3.36 -21.06
CA GLY A 242 -17.72 -3.78 -21.93
C GLY A 242 -17.89 -5.19 -22.49
N ALA A 243 -18.47 -6.09 -21.72
CA ALA A 243 -18.82 -7.43 -22.20
C ALA A 243 -19.88 -7.37 -23.31
N TYR A 244 -20.93 -6.56 -23.14
CA TYR A 244 -21.93 -6.30 -24.18
C TYR A 244 -21.28 -5.74 -25.45
N ALA A 245 -20.45 -4.70 -25.31
CA ALA A 245 -19.83 -3.99 -26.43
C ALA A 245 -18.95 -4.87 -27.32
N ILE A 246 -18.38 -5.96 -26.78
CA ILE A 246 -17.55 -6.88 -27.57
C ILE A 246 -18.29 -8.17 -27.96
N GLY A 247 -19.51 -8.40 -27.45
CA GLY A 247 -20.25 -9.65 -27.61
C GLY A 247 -19.73 -10.80 -26.74
N ALA A 248 -19.24 -10.51 -25.53
CA ALA A 248 -18.79 -11.53 -24.57
C ALA A 248 -19.94 -11.95 -23.64
N ASN A 249 -20.15 -13.25 -23.51
CA ASN A 249 -21.12 -13.85 -22.57
C ASN A 249 -20.44 -14.36 -21.27
N LYS A 250 -19.11 -14.26 -21.18
CA LYS A 250 -18.34 -14.61 -19.98
C LYS A 250 -17.40 -13.49 -19.59
N ALA A 251 -17.41 -13.16 -18.31
CA ALA A 251 -16.51 -12.21 -17.73
C ALA A 251 -15.79 -12.75 -16.49
N ILE A 252 -14.57 -12.30 -16.27
CA ILE A 252 -13.74 -12.72 -15.12
C ILE A 252 -13.21 -11.47 -14.42
N VAL A 253 -13.40 -11.41 -13.10
CA VAL A 253 -12.68 -10.47 -12.24
C VAL A 253 -11.48 -11.21 -11.67
N TYR A 254 -10.28 -10.88 -12.16
CA TYR A 254 -9.03 -11.39 -11.62
C TYR A 254 -8.54 -10.44 -10.53
N VAL A 255 -8.63 -10.86 -9.28
CA VAL A 255 -8.33 -10.04 -8.10
C VAL A 255 -7.25 -10.70 -7.27
N ARG A 256 -6.29 -9.92 -6.79
CA ARG A 256 -5.20 -10.41 -5.97
C ARG A 256 -5.70 -10.96 -4.63
N ALA A 257 -5.05 -12.02 -4.13
CA ALA A 257 -5.48 -12.68 -2.88
C ALA A 257 -5.29 -11.80 -1.64
N GLU A 258 -4.42 -10.80 -1.72
CA GLU A 258 -4.12 -9.86 -0.64
C GLU A 258 -5.25 -8.84 -0.40
N TYR A 259 -6.32 -8.84 -1.22
CA TYR A 259 -7.50 -7.97 -1.06
C TYR A 259 -8.75 -8.77 -0.61
N PRO A 260 -8.76 -9.36 0.60
CA PRO A 260 -9.87 -10.20 1.06
C PRO A 260 -11.20 -9.45 1.17
N LEU A 261 -11.17 -8.19 1.63
CA LEU A 261 -12.37 -7.36 1.75
C LEU A 261 -12.96 -7.03 0.37
N ALA A 262 -12.13 -6.69 -0.62
CA ALA A 262 -12.59 -6.46 -1.99
C ALA A 262 -13.25 -7.73 -2.57
N ILE A 263 -12.69 -8.92 -2.34
CA ILE A 263 -13.28 -10.20 -2.78
C ILE A 263 -14.65 -10.41 -2.16
N GLU A 264 -14.80 -10.16 -0.87
CA GLU A 264 -16.08 -10.24 -0.15
C GLU A 264 -17.12 -9.29 -0.75
N ARG A 265 -16.76 -8.01 -0.91
CA ARG A 265 -17.65 -6.97 -1.48
C ARG A 265 -18.05 -7.30 -2.92
N LEU A 266 -17.12 -7.77 -3.75
CA LEU A 266 -17.41 -8.21 -5.12
C LEU A 266 -18.39 -9.39 -5.16
N ARG A 267 -18.24 -10.38 -4.28
CA ARG A 267 -19.18 -11.52 -4.21
C ARG A 267 -20.59 -11.07 -3.85
N SER A 268 -20.70 -10.18 -2.85
CA SER A 268 -21.99 -9.59 -2.46
C SER A 268 -22.61 -8.82 -3.62
N ALA A 269 -21.85 -7.93 -4.28
CA ALA A 269 -22.34 -7.13 -5.39
C ALA A 269 -22.77 -7.97 -6.60
N ILE A 270 -22.05 -9.04 -6.92
CA ILE A 270 -22.44 -9.99 -7.99
C ILE A 270 -23.76 -10.69 -7.67
N ASN A 271 -23.99 -11.08 -6.41
CA ASN A 271 -25.27 -11.68 -6.02
C ASN A 271 -26.41 -10.66 -6.13
N GLN A 272 -26.20 -9.45 -5.65
CA GLN A 272 -27.19 -8.37 -5.76
C GLN A 272 -27.52 -8.02 -7.23
N MET A 273 -26.54 -8.07 -8.14
CA MET A 273 -26.80 -7.92 -9.57
C MET A 273 -27.72 -9.01 -10.12
N LYS A 274 -27.55 -10.27 -9.70
CA LYS A 274 -28.43 -11.37 -10.10
C LYS A 274 -29.84 -11.18 -9.57
N ASP A 275 -29.96 -10.83 -8.29
CA ASP A 275 -31.26 -10.66 -7.61
C ASP A 275 -32.11 -9.56 -8.25
N HIS A 276 -31.46 -8.57 -8.88
CA HIS A 276 -32.13 -7.44 -9.55
C HIS A 276 -32.18 -7.54 -11.07
N GLY A 277 -31.71 -8.64 -11.68
CA GLY A 277 -31.76 -8.85 -13.13
C GLY A 277 -30.70 -8.07 -13.94
N PHE A 278 -29.65 -7.55 -13.28
CA PHE A 278 -28.51 -6.90 -13.94
C PHE A 278 -27.40 -7.88 -14.36
N LEU A 279 -27.52 -9.16 -14.00
CA LEU A 279 -26.58 -10.22 -14.36
C LEU A 279 -27.32 -11.55 -14.52
N GLY A 280 -26.86 -12.40 -15.43
CA GLY A 280 -27.45 -13.70 -15.69
C GLY A 280 -27.99 -13.79 -17.11
N ASN A 281 -29.14 -14.45 -17.26
CA ASN A 281 -29.78 -14.60 -18.56
C ASN A 281 -30.81 -13.49 -18.79
N ASN A 282 -30.93 -13.06 -20.04
CA ASN A 282 -31.85 -12.01 -20.51
C ASN A 282 -31.80 -10.76 -19.62
N ILE A 283 -30.61 -10.18 -19.46
CA ILE A 283 -30.38 -9.05 -18.56
C ILE A 283 -31.34 -7.92 -18.91
N MET A 284 -32.12 -7.47 -17.92
CA MET A 284 -33.17 -6.45 -18.12
C MET A 284 -34.13 -6.75 -19.29
N ASP A 285 -34.54 -8.01 -19.45
CA ASP A 285 -35.40 -8.49 -20.53
C ASP A 285 -34.85 -8.28 -21.95
N SER A 286 -33.52 -8.11 -22.07
CA SER A 286 -32.80 -8.09 -23.36
C SER A 286 -32.39 -9.50 -23.82
N ASP A 287 -31.80 -9.62 -25.02
CA ASP A 287 -31.21 -10.87 -25.50
C ASP A 287 -29.78 -11.13 -24.94
N PHE A 288 -29.25 -10.21 -24.13
CA PHE A 288 -27.89 -10.30 -23.63
C PHE A 288 -27.79 -11.18 -22.37
N ASN A 289 -26.81 -12.08 -22.38
CA ASN A 289 -26.53 -13.00 -21.29
C ASN A 289 -25.08 -12.81 -20.83
N LEU A 290 -24.85 -12.74 -19.53
CA LEU A 290 -23.50 -12.60 -18.97
C LEU A 290 -23.32 -13.41 -17.69
N GLU A 291 -22.23 -14.18 -17.65
CA GLU A 291 -21.73 -14.84 -16.44
C GLU A 291 -20.46 -14.15 -15.95
N ILE A 292 -20.42 -13.72 -14.69
CA ILE A 292 -19.21 -13.19 -14.05
C ILE A 292 -18.65 -14.22 -13.05
N ARG A 293 -17.34 -14.47 -13.13
CA ARG A 293 -16.59 -15.29 -12.16
C ARG A 293 -15.47 -14.48 -11.52
N ILE A 294 -15.22 -14.72 -10.23
CA ILE A 294 -14.04 -14.18 -9.54
C ILE A 294 -12.93 -15.23 -9.58
N LYS A 295 -11.74 -14.82 -10.01
CA LYS A 295 -10.52 -15.62 -9.92
C LYS A 295 -9.55 -14.90 -8.98
N MET A 296 -9.13 -15.58 -7.92
CA MET A 296 -8.13 -15.07 -7.00
C MET A 296 -6.73 -15.34 -7.57
N GLY A 297 -5.87 -14.32 -7.54
CA GLY A 297 -4.44 -14.43 -7.84
C GLY A 297 -3.68 -15.19 -6.74
N ALA A 298 -2.39 -15.41 -6.97
CA ALA A 298 -1.53 -16.17 -6.06
C ALA A 298 -0.24 -15.39 -5.68
N GLY A 299 -0.35 -14.07 -5.56
CA GLY A 299 0.72 -13.20 -5.06
C GLY A 299 1.91 -13.02 -6.00
N ALA A 300 1.67 -12.88 -7.31
CA ALA A 300 2.73 -12.65 -8.29
C ALA A 300 2.45 -11.36 -9.07
N PHE A 301 3.27 -10.32 -8.88
CA PHE A 301 3.08 -9.00 -9.50
C PHE A 301 3.04 -9.05 -11.03
N VAL A 302 3.83 -9.95 -11.64
CA VAL A 302 3.84 -10.13 -13.09
C VAL A 302 2.49 -10.57 -13.66
N CYS A 303 1.59 -11.13 -12.85
CA CYS A 303 0.22 -11.47 -13.26
C CYS A 303 -0.66 -10.24 -13.51
N GLY A 304 -0.20 -9.02 -13.21
CA GLY A 304 -0.83 -7.79 -13.71
C GLY A 304 -0.61 -7.59 -15.21
N GLU A 305 0.36 -8.26 -15.82
CA GLU A 305 0.56 -8.26 -17.28
C GLU A 305 -0.50 -9.09 -17.98
N GLU A 306 -1.09 -8.56 -19.05
CA GLU A 306 -2.32 -9.11 -19.66
C GLU A 306 -2.24 -10.59 -20.06
N THR A 307 -1.11 -11.05 -20.60
CA THR A 307 -0.94 -12.44 -21.04
C THR A 307 -0.52 -13.38 -19.90
N ALA A 308 0.24 -12.87 -18.93
CA ALA A 308 0.53 -13.59 -17.69
C ALA A 308 -0.73 -13.81 -16.85
N LEU A 309 -1.60 -12.79 -16.77
CA LEU A 309 -2.91 -12.87 -16.13
C LEU A 309 -3.75 -14.01 -16.72
N MET A 310 -3.88 -14.05 -18.05
CA MET A 310 -4.61 -15.11 -18.72
C MET A 310 -3.99 -16.49 -18.46
N ALA A 311 -2.66 -16.60 -18.46
CA ALA A 311 -1.98 -17.85 -18.12
C ALA A 311 -2.32 -18.30 -16.68
N SER A 312 -2.39 -17.38 -15.72
CA SER A 312 -2.80 -17.65 -14.34
C SER A 312 -4.26 -18.13 -14.26
N ILE A 313 -5.18 -17.49 -15.01
CA ILE A 313 -6.58 -17.95 -15.12
C ILE A 313 -6.66 -19.38 -15.68
N GLU A 314 -5.83 -19.71 -16.68
CA GLU A 314 -5.72 -21.04 -17.28
C GLU A 314 -5.06 -22.09 -16.35
N GLY A 315 -4.66 -21.71 -15.13
CA GLY A 315 -3.97 -22.61 -14.18
C GLY A 315 -2.50 -22.87 -14.55
N LYS A 316 -1.92 -22.04 -15.40
CA LYS A 316 -0.50 -22.09 -15.78
C LYS A 316 0.29 -21.06 -14.96
N ARG A 317 1.61 -21.17 -14.99
CA ARG A 317 2.50 -20.13 -14.43
C ARG A 317 2.29 -18.81 -15.19
N GLY A 318 2.20 -17.70 -14.45
CA GLY A 318 2.02 -16.34 -14.98
C GLY A 318 3.25 -15.82 -15.73
N MET A 319 3.48 -16.34 -16.93
CA MET A 319 4.59 -15.93 -17.79
C MET A 319 4.06 -15.22 -19.05
N PRO A 320 4.47 -13.97 -19.31
CA PRO A 320 4.04 -13.25 -20.49
C PRO A 320 4.33 -14.00 -21.80
N ARG A 321 3.43 -13.89 -22.77
CA ARG A 321 3.51 -14.51 -24.10
C ARG A 321 3.99 -13.46 -25.12
N PRO A 322 4.82 -13.85 -26.10
CA PRO A 322 5.10 -12.99 -27.25
C PRO A 322 3.80 -12.62 -27.97
N ARG A 323 3.74 -11.40 -28.49
CA ARG A 323 2.67 -10.89 -29.35
C ARG A 323 3.27 -10.58 -30.73
N PRO A 324 2.61 -10.93 -31.85
CA PRO A 324 1.30 -11.58 -31.98
C PRO A 324 1.28 -13.09 -31.62
N PRO A 325 0.09 -13.70 -31.40
CA PRO A 325 -1.26 -13.07 -31.48
C PRO A 325 -1.57 -12.15 -30.29
N PHE A 326 -2.42 -11.15 -30.52
CA PHE A 326 -2.92 -10.29 -29.44
C PHE A 326 -4.10 -10.94 -28.71
N PRO A 327 -4.36 -10.58 -27.44
CA PRO A 327 -5.49 -11.15 -26.68
C PRO A 327 -6.85 -10.94 -27.35
N SER A 328 -7.04 -9.83 -28.07
CA SER A 328 -8.26 -9.54 -28.83
C SER A 328 -8.55 -10.59 -29.89
N ASP A 329 -7.51 -11.19 -30.50
CA ASP A 329 -7.68 -12.23 -31.52
C ASP A 329 -7.70 -13.63 -30.90
N SER A 330 -6.74 -13.91 -30.01
CA SER A 330 -6.59 -15.21 -29.35
C SER A 330 -5.95 -15.03 -27.97
N GLY A 331 -6.81 -14.85 -26.97
CA GLY A 331 -6.45 -14.68 -25.56
C GLY A 331 -6.75 -15.91 -24.73
N LEU A 332 -7.65 -15.76 -23.75
CA LEU A 332 -7.98 -16.79 -22.78
C LEU A 332 -8.58 -18.01 -23.47
N ASN A 333 -7.97 -19.19 -23.26
CA ASN A 333 -8.36 -20.44 -23.92
C ASN A 333 -8.41 -20.32 -25.46
N GLY A 334 -7.57 -19.46 -26.03
CA GLY A 334 -7.49 -19.22 -27.46
C GLY A 334 -8.65 -18.42 -28.06
N LYS A 335 -9.52 -17.83 -27.22
CA LYS A 335 -10.69 -17.04 -27.64
C LYS A 335 -10.42 -15.54 -27.57
N PRO A 336 -11.10 -14.71 -28.39
CA PRO A 336 -11.05 -13.26 -28.28
C PRO A 336 -11.30 -12.80 -26.85
N THR A 337 -10.36 -12.03 -26.32
CA THR A 337 -10.38 -11.63 -24.91
C THR A 337 -9.98 -10.17 -24.79
N ASN A 338 -10.80 -9.40 -24.07
CA ASN A 338 -10.49 -8.02 -23.73
C ASN A 338 -10.23 -7.89 -22.24
N ILE A 339 -9.13 -7.22 -21.87
CA ILE A 339 -8.70 -7.06 -20.47
C ILE A 339 -8.62 -5.57 -20.16
N ASN A 340 -9.29 -5.13 -19.10
CA ASN A 340 -9.32 -3.74 -18.65
C ASN A 340 -9.07 -3.66 -17.14
N ASN A 341 -8.37 -2.61 -16.71
CA ASN A 341 -8.16 -2.31 -15.29
C ASN A 341 -9.47 -1.84 -14.61
N VAL A 342 -9.53 -1.98 -13.28
CA VAL A 342 -10.67 -1.58 -12.44
C VAL A 342 -11.11 -0.14 -12.67
N GLU A 343 -10.19 0.82 -12.57
CA GLU A 343 -10.50 2.25 -12.79
C GLU A 343 -11.00 2.52 -14.21
N THR A 344 -10.49 1.82 -15.22
CA THR A 344 -11.01 1.92 -16.60
C THR A 344 -12.50 1.55 -16.65
N LEU A 345 -12.89 0.45 -15.99
CA LEU A 345 -14.28 -0.03 -16.00
C LEU A 345 -15.20 0.87 -15.17
N ALA A 346 -14.73 1.37 -14.02
CA ALA A 346 -15.50 2.34 -13.23
C ALA A 346 -15.73 3.66 -14.00
N ASN A 347 -14.79 4.09 -14.86
CA ASN A 347 -15.03 5.22 -15.75
C ASN A 347 -16.11 4.92 -16.81
N VAL A 348 -16.11 3.70 -17.37
CA VAL A 348 -17.10 3.28 -18.39
C VAL A 348 -18.53 3.42 -17.88
N SER A 349 -18.83 3.02 -16.64
CA SER A 349 -20.18 3.14 -16.09
C SER A 349 -20.67 4.59 -16.11
N GLU A 350 -19.79 5.54 -15.76
CA GLU A 350 -20.13 6.97 -15.76
C GLU A 350 -20.17 7.58 -17.16
N ILE A 351 -19.26 7.19 -18.05
CA ILE A 351 -19.28 7.63 -19.45
C ILE A 351 -20.59 7.22 -20.12
N MET A 352 -21.06 5.98 -19.91
CA MET A 352 -22.35 5.56 -20.49
C MET A 352 -23.55 6.25 -19.84
N ARG A 353 -23.43 6.64 -18.56
CA ARG A 353 -24.48 7.37 -17.86
C ARG A 353 -24.58 8.83 -18.32
N MET A 354 -23.45 9.54 -18.37
CA MET A 354 -23.34 10.99 -18.55
C MET A 354 -23.03 11.43 -19.99
N GLY A 355 -22.46 10.55 -20.81
CA GLY A 355 -22.05 10.81 -22.19
C GLY A 355 -20.55 11.04 -22.35
N ALA A 356 -20.07 10.82 -23.58
CA ALA A 356 -18.67 10.96 -23.96
C ALA A 356 -18.14 12.39 -23.80
N ASP A 357 -18.90 13.39 -24.24
CA ASP A 357 -18.48 14.81 -24.21
C ASP A 357 -18.27 15.32 -22.79
N TRP A 358 -19.10 14.87 -21.84
CA TRP A 358 -18.95 15.21 -20.42
C TRP A 358 -17.59 14.76 -19.89
N PHE A 359 -17.19 13.52 -20.18
CA PHE A 359 -15.91 12.98 -19.75
C PHE A 359 -14.73 13.64 -20.50
N ALA A 360 -14.88 13.85 -21.81
CA ALA A 360 -13.87 14.50 -22.65
C ALA A 360 -13.69 16.00 -22.36
N GLY A 361 -14.64 16.61 -21.64
CA GLY A 361 -14.54 17.96 -21.11
C GLY A 361 -13.48 18.13 -20.02
N TYR A 362 -13.02 17.04 -19.40
CA TYR A 362 -11.91 17.04 -18.45
C TYR A 362 -10.60 16.60 -19.11
N GLY A 363 -9.48 17.01 -18.52
CA GLY A 363 -8.15 16.60 -18.94
C GLY A 363 -7.54 17.46 -20.04
N THR A 364 -6.50 16.96 -20.71
CA THR A 364 -5.81 17.65 -21.80
C THR A 364 -6.37 17.24 -23.17
N GLU A 365 -5.80 17.74 -24.27
CA GLU A 365 -6.19 17.34 -25.63
C GLU A 365 -5.95 15.84 -25.88
N LYS A 366 -4.82 15.30 -25.41
CA LYS A 366 -4.39 13.91 -25.65
C LYS A 366 -4.67 12.95 -24.49
N SER A 367 -4.90 13.50 -23.31
CA SER A 367 -5.16 12.74 -22.08
C SER A 367 -6.47 13.22 -21.47
N LYS A 368 -7.58 12.64 -21.92
CA LYS A 368 -8.94 13.00 -21.52
C LYS A 368 -9.34 12.39 -20.18
N GLY A 369 -10.28 13.05 -19.51
CA GLY A 369 -10.88 12.62 -18.26
C GLY A 369 -10.03 12.88 -17.02
N THR A 370 -10.35 12.15 -15.98
CA THR A 370 -9.69 12.19 -14.66
C THR A 370 -8.80 10.96 -14.46
N LYS A 371 -7.94 11.03 -13.45
CA LYS A 371 -7.11 9.92 -12.98
C LYS A 371 -7.08 9.90 -11.45
N THR A 372 -7.22 8.71 -10.88
CA THR A 372 -7.00 8.51 -9.45
C THR A 372 -5.51 8.34 -9.15
N PHE A 373 -5.02 8.98 -8.08
CA PHE A 373 -3.66 8.82 -7.57
C PHE A 373 -3.65 8.47 -6.08
N ALA A 374 -2.76 7.57 -5.70
CA ALA A 374 -2.46 7.24 -4.32
C ALA A 374 -1.23 8.05 -3.86
N LEU A 375 -1.44 9.04 -3.00
CA LEU A 375 -0.39 9.87 -2.40
C LEU A 375 0.17 9.18 -1.16
N ALA A 376 1.46 8.87 -1.19
CA ALA A 376 2.20 8.22 -0.12
C ALA A 376 3.61 8.83 0.04
N GLY A 377 4.34 8.38 1.05
CA GLY A 377 5.70 8.85 1.34
C GLY A 377 5.73 10.03 2.31
N LYS A 378 6.64 10.99 2.09
CA LYS A 378 6.91 12.13 2.97
C LYS A 378 5.98 13.30 2.67
N ILE A 379 4.68 13.13 2.87
CA ILE A 379 3.64 14.12 2.56
C ILE A 379 2.66 14.27 3.73
N GLU A 380 2.17 15.48 3.99
CA GLU A 380 1.30 15.78 5.13
C GLU A 380 -0.08 15.10 5.02
N ARG A 381 -0.69 15.13 3.83
CA ARG A 381 -2.02 14.56 3.57
C ARG A 381 -1.95 13.34 2.65
N THR A 382 -1.50 12.21 3.21
CA THR A 382 -1.53 10.92 2.50
C THR A 382 -2.96 10.48 2.19
N GLY A 383 -3.18 9.83 1.05
CA GLY A 383 -4.47 9.25 0.72
C GLY A 383 -4.74 9.08 -0.77
N LEU A 384 -6.01 9.06 -1.14
CA LEU A 384 -6.49 8.85 -2.50
C LEU A 384 -7.12 10.14 -3.04
N ILE A 385 -6.68 10.54 -4.22
CA ILE A 385 -7.18 11.75 -4.89
C ILE A 385 -7.64 11.40 -6.30
N GLU A 386 -8.61 12.14 -6.83
CA GLU A 386 -8.99 12.05 -8.25
C GLU A 386 -8.98 13.44 -8.88
N VAL A 387 -8.12 13.62 -9.87
CA VAL A 387 -7.83 14.93 -10.47
C VAL A 387 -7.92 14.87 -11.99
N PRO A 388 -8.27 15.98 -12.65
CA PRO A 388 -8.18 16.08 -14.10
C PRO A 388 -6.75 15.81 -14.59
N MET A 389 -6.62 15.09 -15.71
CA MET A 389 -5.33 14.92 -16.37
C MET A 389 -4.72 16.29 -16.73
N GLY A 390 -3.41 16.45 -16.52
CA GLY A 390 -2.69 17.68 -16.82
C GLY A 390 -2.55 18.67 -15.66
N ILE A 391 -3.07 18.37 -14.47
CA ILE A 391 -2.69 19.03 -13.21
C ILE A 391 -1.17 18.93 -12.99
N THR A 392 -0.55 19.91 -12.35
CA THR A 392 0.89 19.89 -12.08
C THR A 392 1.25 19.06 -10.84
N ILE A 393 2.49 18.57 -10.79
CA ILE A 393 3.04 17.90 -9.60
C ILE A 393 2.99 18.85 -8.39
N ASN A 394 3.27 20.14 -8.60
CA ASN A 394 3.25 21.17 -7.56
C ASN A 394 1.86 21.28 -6.91
N GLU A 395 0.81 21.39 -7.72
CA GLU A 395 -0.58 21.46 -7.22
C GLU A 395 -0.96 20.19 -6.44
N ILE A 396 -0.56 19.00 -6.92
CA ILE A 396 -0.80 17.75 -6.20
C ILE A 396 -0.10 17.74 -4.84
N ILE A 397 1.19 18.12 -4.77
CA ILE A 397 1.99 18.02 -3.54
C ILE A 397 1.61 19.10 -2.53
N PHE A 398 1.57 20.36 -2.96
CA PHE A 398 1.46 21.50 -2.04
C PHE A 398 0.02 21.92 -1.79
N ASN A 399 -0.85 21.93 -2.82
CA ASN A 399 -2.24 22.35 -2.62
C ASN A 399 -3.07 21.21 -2.02
N ILE A 400 -3.08 20.05 -2.69
CA ILE A 400 -3.87 18.89 -2.27
C ILE A 400 -3.19 18.18 -1.09
N GLY A 401 -1.93 17.78 -1.28
CA GLY A 401 -1.13 17.01 -0.32
C GLY A 401 -0.68 17.78 0.93
N GLY A 402 -0.83 19.11 0.96
CA GLY A 402 -0.46 19.94 2.11
C GLY A 402 1.04 20.15 2.30
N GLY A 403 1.87 19.76 1.33
CA GLY A 403 3.32 19.88 1.39
C GLY A 403 4.02 18.66 1.98
N ILE A 404 5.30 18.84 2.32
CA ILE A 404 6.20 17.79 2.78
C ILE A 404 6.14 17.70 4.30
N LEU A 405 6.15 16.46 4.81
CA LEU A 405 6.13 16.17 6.24
C LEU A 405 7.24 16.93 6.99
N ASP A 406 6.94 17.44 8.19
CA ASP A 406 7.86 18.23 9.02
C ASP A 406 8.35 19.53 8.34
N GLN A 407 7.64 20.03 7.33
CA GLN A 407 8.02 21.22 6.52
C GLN A 407 9.41 21.09 5.86
N LYS A 408 9.86 19.86 5.60
CA LYS A 408 11.15 19.60 4.95
C LYS A 408 11.14 20.00 3.48
N LYS A 409 12.33 20.04 2.89
CA LYS A 409 12.46 20.35 1.46
C LYS A 409 11.97 19.17 0.60
N PHE A 410 11.11 19.48 -0.37
CA PHE A 410 10.73 18.55 -1.43
C PHE A 410 11.95 18.22 -2.30
N LYS A 411 12.22 16.93 -2.50
CA LYS A 411 13.36 16.45 -3.28
C LYS A 411 12.95 15.81 -4.60
N ALA A 412 12.01 14.87 -4.54
CA ALA A 412 11.59 14.11 -5.70
C ALA A 412 10.23 13.44 -5.48
N ILE A 413 9.58 13.05 -6.57
CA ILE A 413 8.41 12.19 -6.56
C ILE A 413 8.64 11.00 -7.48
N GLN A 414 8.38 9.79 -7.00
CA GLN A 414 8.33 8.59 -7.83
C GLN A 414 6.90 8.40 -8.31
N THR A 415 6.70 8.35 -9.63
CA THR A 415 5.40 8.01 -10.23
C THR A 415 5.50 6.71 -11.01
N GLY A 416 4.37 6.04 -11.26
CA GLY A 416 4.34 4.83 -12.08
C GLY A 416 4.82 3.57 -11.38
N GLY A 417 4.84 3.58 -10.05
CA GLY A 417 5.23 2.44 -9.22
C GLY A 417 6.70 2.04 -9.42
N PRO A 418 7.03 0.74 -9.28
CA PRO A 418 8.39 0.23 -9.29
C PRO A 418 8.99 0.18 -10.71
N SER A 419 8.15 0.30 -11.74
CA SER A 419 8.56 0.39 -13.15
C SER A 419 8.61 1.83 -13.69
N GLY A 420 8.30 2.82 -12.85
CA GLY A 420 8.36 4.23 -13.22
C GLY A 420 9.68 4.90 -12.85
N GLY A 421 9.68 6.23 -12.77
CA GLY A 421 10.89 7.02 -12.53
C GLY A 421 10.70 8.10 -11.48
N SER A 422 11.82 8.59 -10.96
CA SER A 422 11.87 9.68 -10.00
C SER A 422 11.99 11.02 -10.74
N ILE A 423 11.04 11.92 -10.49
CA ILE A 423 10.99 13.27 -11.05
C ILE A 423 11.47 14.24 -9.96
N PRO A 424 12.47 15.10 -10.24
CA PRO A 424 13.07 15.94 -9.22
C PRO A 424 12.24 17.21 -8.96
N ALA A 425 12.47 17.85 -7.81
CA ALA A 425 11.70 19.03 -7.38
C ALA A 425 11.77 20.21 -8.36
N GLU A 426 12.86 20.36 -9.11
CA GLU A 426 13.02 21.40 -10.14
C GLU A 426 12.03 21.25 -11.30
N MET A 427 11.37 20.10 -11.42
CA MET A 427 10.35 19.82 -12.41
C MET A 427 8.93 19.76 -11.81
N SER A 428 8.68 20.40 -10.65
CA SER A 428 7.37 20.38 -10.00
C SER A 428 6.23 20.95 -10.85
N ASP A 429 6.52 21.82 -11.80
CA ASP A 429 5.50 22.41 -12.68
C ASP A 429 5.14 21.50 -13.87
N LEU A 430 5.74 20.31 -13.94
CA LEU A 430 5.42 19.32 -14.96
C LEU A 430 3.96 18.86 -14.81
N LYS A 431 3.25 18.89 -15.93
CA LYS A 431 1.87 18.41 -16.03
C LYS A 431 1.82 16.89 -15.97
N VAL A 432 0.92 16.36 -15.15
CA VAL A 432 0.71 14.93 -14.99
C VAL A 432 -0.22 14.43 -16.09
N ASP A 433 0.38 14.06 -17.22
CA ASP A 433 -0.25 13.33 -18.32
C ASP A 433 0.70 12.25 -18.88
N TYR A 434 0.19 11.38 -19.77
CA TYR A 434 0.98 10.25 -20.27
C TYR A 434 2.24 10.68 -21.03
N GLU A 435 2.17 11.78 -21.78
CA GLU A 435 3.24 12.22 -22.67
C GLU A 435 4.35 12.96 -21.92
N GLU A 436 4.00 13.84 -21.00
CA GLU A 436 4.97 14.62 -20.23
C GLU A 436 5.72 13.76 -19.20
N LEU A 437 5.04 12.82 -18.52
CA LEU A 437 5.69 11.88 -17.62
C LEU A 437 6.73 11.01 -18.35
N ALA A 438 6.41 10.54 -19.56
CA ALA A 438 7.33 9.77 -20.38
C ALA A 438 8.60 10.56 -20.74
N LYS A 439 8.48 11.85 -21.06
CA LYS A 439 9.64 12.73 -21.34
C LYS A 439 10.53 12.93 -20.11
N ALA A 440 9.95 12.92 -18.91
CA ALA A 440 10.68 12.97 -17.65
C ALA A 440 11.37 11.64 -17.28
N GLY A 441 11.20 10.58 -18.10
CA GLY A 441 11.75 9.26 -17.79
C GLY A 441 10.96 8.51 -16.71
N SER A 442 9.69 8.88 -16.53
CA SER A 442 8.73 8.19 -15.68
C SER A 442 7.53 7.73 -16.52
N ILE A 443 6.51 7.17 -15.88
CA ILE A 443 5.25 6.77 -16.50
C ILE A 443 4.08 7.09 -15.57
N MET A 444 2.87 7.08 -16.12
CA MET A 444 1.63 7.18 -15.33
C MET A 444 1.48 5.97 -14.39
N GLY A 445 1.72 4.76 -14.94
CA GLY A 445 1.50 3.48 -14.24
C GLY A 445 0.09 3.36 -13.67
N SER A 446 -0.04 2.65 -12.55
CA SER A 446 -1.31 2.50 -11.83
C SER A 446 -1.81 3.80 -11.19
N GLY A 447 -0.94 4.79 -10.93
CA GLY A 447 -1.27 6.04 -10.25
C GLY A 447 -0.69 6.17 -8.83
N GLY A 448 0.18 5.25 -8.40
CA GLY A 448 0.96 5.44 -7.16
C GLY A 448 1.95 6.60 -7.28
N MET A 449 1.97 7.47 -6.26
CA MET A 449 2.83 8.64 -6.15
C MET A 449 3.54 8.64 -4.79
N ILE A 450 4.85 8.39 -4.79
CA ILE A 450 5.66 8.33 -3.57
C ILE A 450 6.51 9.60 -3.49
N VAL A 451 6.18 10.47 -2.55
CA VAL A 451 6.85 11.75 -2.30
C VAL A 451 8.07 11.55 -1.42
N MET A 452 9.18 12.19 -1.77
CA MET A 452 10.47 12.11 -1.09
C MET A 452 10.96 13.49 -0.69
N ASP A 453 11.60 13.55 0.47
CA ASP A 453 12.22 14.73 1.06
C ASP A 453 13.75 14.71 0.93
N GLU A 454 14.42 15.74 1.45
CA GLU A 454 15.88 15.87 1.43
C GLU A 454 16.65 14.74 2.15
N GLU A 455 15.99 14.02 3.07
CA GLU A 455 16.56 12.87 3.80
C GLU A 455 16.42 11.53 3.04
N SER A 456 15.86 11.54 1.84
CA SER A 456 15.68 10.34 1.03
C SER A 456 16.89 10.11 0.12
N CYS A 457 17.55 8.95 0.16
CA CYS A 457 18.68 8.65 -0.75
C CYS A 457 18.20 8.11 -2.09
N MET A 458 18.56 8.77 -3.19
CA MET A 458 18.07 8.39 -4.52
C MET A 458 18.73 7.12 -5.06
N VAL A 459 19.94 6.78 -4.59
CA VAL A 459 20.61 5.51 -4.91
C VAL A 459 19.90 4.33 -4.22
N ASP A 460 19.51 4.52 -2.96
CA ASP A 460 18.78 3.50 -2.19
C ASP A 460 17.34 3.31 -2.71
N VAL A 461 16.67 4.40 -3.08
CA VAL A 461 15.35 4.37 -3.74
C VAL A 461 15.42 3.56 -5.04
N ALA A 462 16.43 3.80 -5.88
CA ALA A 462 16.63 3.02 -7.10
C ALA A 462 16.88 1.53 -6.81
N LYS A 463 17.66 1.23 -5.76
CA LYS A 463 17.93 -0.15 -5.32
C LYS A 463 16.65 -0.83 -4.87
N TYR A 464 15.84 -0.19 -4.03
CA TYR A 464 14.58 -0.73 -3.51
C TYR A 464 13.59 -1.13 -4.61
N PHE A 465 13.31 -0.24 -5.57
CA PHE A 465 12.37 -0.57 -6.65
C PHE A 465 12.93 -1.63 -7.61
N LEU A 466 14.24 -1.60 -7.87
CA LEU A 466 14.87 -2.61 -8.69
C LEU A 466 14.87 -3.99 -8.00
N GLU A 467 15.07 -4.04 -6.69
CA GLU A 467 14.97 -5.27 -5.90
C GLU A 467 13.56 -5.86 -5.98
N PHE A 468 12.53 -5.03 -5.82
CA PHE A 468 11.15 -5.45 -6.04
C PHE A 468 10.93 -6.04 -7.43
N THR A 469 11.29 -5.32 -8.50
CA THR A 469 11.09 -5.82 -9.87
C THR A 469 11.95 -7.04 -10.21
N HIS A 470 13.11 -7.20 -9.57
CA HIS A 470 13.93 -8.40 -9.68
C HIS A 470 13.22 -9.62 -9.09
N ASN A 471 12.70 -9.48 -7.87
CA ASN A 471 11.97 -10.53 -7.15
C ASN A 471 10.67 -10.93 -7.88
N GLU A 472 10.03 -9.97 -8.54
CA GLU A 472 8.81 -10.16 -9.31
C GLU A 472 9.04 -10.63 -10.76
N SER A 473 10.29 -10.89 -11.14
CA SER A 473 10.60 -11.39 -12.48
C SER A 473 10.02 -12.79 -12.68
N CYS A 474 9.21 -12.99 -13.73
CA CYS A 474 8.77 -14.33 -14.12
C CYS A 474 9.93 -15.26 -14.56
N GLY A 475 11.14 -14.73 -14.77
CA GLY A 475 12.33 -15.50 -15.12
C GLY A 475 12.44 -15.94 -16.58
N LYS A 476 11.53 -15.51 -17.46
CA LYS A 476 11.45 -15.97 -18.86
C LYS A 476 12.53 -15.39 -19.78
N CYS A 477 12.71 -14.07 -19.79
CA CYS A 477 13.69 -13.42 -20.67
C CYS A 477 15.01 -13.15 -19.93
N VAL A 478 16.13 -13.49 -20.58
CA VAL A 478 17.48 -13.34 -20.00
C VAL A 478 17.79 -11.88 -19.60
N PRO A 479 17.47 -10.86 -20.43
CA PRO A 479 17.72 -9.47 -20.06
C PRO A 479 17.02 -9.06 -18.76
N CYS A 480 15.74 -9.40 -18.57
CA CYS A 480 15.05 -9.13 -17.32
C CYS A 480 15.64 -9.96 -16.16
N ARG A 481 15.73 -11.29 -16.29
CA ARG A 481 16.13 -12.18 -15.18
C ARG A 481 17.54 -11.91 -14.67
N MET A 482 18.52 -11.91 -15.58
CA MET A 482 19.93 -11.76 -15.22
C MET A 482 20.36 -10.30 -15.21
N GLY A 483 19.83 -9.47 -16.12
CA GLY A 483 20.19 -8.07 -16.19
C GLY A 483 19.73 -7.28 -14.97
N SER A 484 18.50 -7.51 -14.47
CA SER A 484 18.05 -6.89 -13.20
C SER A 484 18.92 -7.32 -12.02
N GLN A 485 19.32 -8.59 -11.94
CA GLN A 485 20.22 -9.11 -10.90
C GLN A 485 21.57 -8.38 -10.92
N HIS A 486 22.14 -8.17 -12.11
CA HIS A 486 23.41 -7.45 -12.27
C HIS A 486 23.28 -5.96 -11.94
N LEU A 487 22.18 -5.30 -12.34
CA LEU A 487 21.89 -3.93 -11.97
C LEU A 487 21.78 -3.78 -10.44
N LEU A 488 21.05 -4.69 -9.79
CA LEU A 488 20.87 -4.69 -8.34
C LEU A 488 22.20 -4.88 -7.61
N ARG A 489 23.09 -5.74 -8.14
CA ARG A 489 24.44 -5.91 -7.61
C ARG A 489 25.28 -4.64 -7.69
N LEU A 490 25.21 -3.93 -8.82
CA LEU A 490 25.93 -2.66 -8.99
C LEU A 490 25.44 -1.61 -8.00
N LEU A 491 24.12 -1.44 -7.85
CA LEU A 491 23.53 -0.52 -6.87
C LEU A 491 23.89 -0.92 -5.44
N THR A 492 23.82 -2.21 -5.12
CA THR A 492 24.19 -2.74 -3.81
C THR A 492 25.63 -2.38 -3.46
N HIS A 493 26.58 -2.64 -4.37
CA HIS A 493 27.98 -2.26 -4.17
C HIS A 493 28.15 -0.75 -3.96
N ILE A 494 27.42 0.10 -4.67
CA ILE A 494 27.46 1.55 -4.49
C ILE A 494 26.95 1.92 -3.09
N THR A 495 25.81 1.37 -2.65
CA THR A 495 25.25 1.61 -1.30
C THR A 495 26.10 1.02 -0.16
N GLU A 496 26.99 0.08 -0.46
CA GLU A 496 27.95 -0.51 0.48
C GLU A 496 29.34 0.15 0.45
N GLY A 497 29.57 1.18 -0.36
CA GLY A 497 30.89 1.83 -0.49
C GLY A 497 31.95 1.00 -1.21
N LYS A 498 31.51 -0.03 -1.95
CA LYS A 498 32.32 -0.92 -2.80
C LYS A 498 32.19 -0.57 -4.29
N GLY A 499 31.47 0.50 -4.62
CA GLY A 499 31.28 0.98 -5.98
C GLY A 499 32.56 1.56 -6.57
N ASP A 500 32.66 1.52 -7.90
CA ASP A 500 33.74 2.15 -8.67
C ASP A 500 33.14 3.12 -9.70
N MET A 501 33.89 4.15 -10.11
CA MET A 501 33.39 5.16 -11.06
C MET A 501 32.95 4.55 -12.41
N SER A 502 33.54 3.42 -12.83
CA SER A 502 33.10 2.70 -14.03
C SER A 502 31.69 2.12 -13.90
N TYR A 503 31.17 1.97 -12.67
CA TYR A 503 29.86 1.38 -12.42
C TYR A 503 28.75 2.27 -12.96
N ILE A 504 28.91 3.59 -12.95
CA ILE A 504 27.92 4.51 -13.51
C ILE A 504 27.66 4.20 -14.99
N GLY A 505 28.72 4.10 -15.80
CA GLY A 505 28.60 3.77 -17.22
C GLY A 505 28.11 2.33 -17.46
N LYS A 506 28.54 1.37 -16.62
CA LYS A 506 28.06 -0.02 -16.69
C LYS A 506 26.57 -0.11 -16.38
N LEU A 507 26.11 0.58 -15.35
CA LEU A 507 24.71 0.65 -14.94
C LEU A 507 23.85 1.22 -16.05
N GLU A 508 24.24 2.36 -16.64
CA GLU A 508 23.50 2.98 -17.74
C GLU A 508 23.39 2.06 -18.96
N LYS A 509 24.51 1.46 -19.38
CA LYS A 509 24.54 0.55 -20.54
C LYS A 509 23.69 -0.70 -20.30
N LEU A 510 23.82 -1.30 -19.12
CA LEU A 510 23.07 -2.51 -18.77
C LEU A 510 21.58 -2.19 -18.65
N ALA A 511 21.21 -1.07 -18.02
CA ALA A 511 19.83 -0.63 -17.87
C ALA A 511 19.14 -0.47 -19.23
N LYS A 512 19.79 0.19 -20.20
CA LYS A 512 19.28 0.29 -21.58
C LYS A 512 19.17 -1.07 -22.28
N THR A 513 20.06 -2.00 -21.98
CA THR A 513 20.00 -3.37 -22.53
C THR A 513 18.81 -4.15 -21.96
N VAL A 514 18.55 -4.01 -20.65
CA VAL A 514 17.37 -4.62 -20.02
C VAL A 514 16.09 -4.01 -20.57
N GLN A 515 16.04 -2.68 -20.70
CA GLN A 515 14.88 -1.96 -21.22
C GLN A 515 14.52 -2.40 -22.65
N THR A 516 15.51 -2.51 -23.55
CA THR A 516 15.26 -2.86 -24.95
C THR A 516 15.17 -4.37 -25.21
N GLY A 517 15.82 -5.20 -24.40
CA GLY A 517 15.87 -6.65 -24.56
C GLY A 517 14.76 -7.42 -23.84
N SER A 518 13.91 -6.75 -23.04
CA SER A 518 12.87 -7.41 -22.26
C SER A 518 11.55 -7.59 -23.03
N LEU A 519 10.90 -8.72 -22.78
CA LEU A 519 9.67 -9.13 -23.48
C LEU A 519 8.43 -8.31 -23.07
N CYS A 520 8.31 -7.96 -21.79
CA CYS A 520 7.12 -7.34 -21.22
C CYS A 520 7.42 -6.04 -20.48
N GLY A 521 6.37 -5.30 -20.12
CA GLY A 521 6.45 -4.00 -19.46
C GLY A 521 7.26 -4.00 -18.15
N LEU A 522 7.20 -5.08 -17.35
CA LEU A 522 8.00 -5.20 -16.13
C LEU A 522 9.50 -5.13 -16.42
N GLY A 523 9.99 -5.96 -17.34
CA GLY A 523 11.41 -5.94 -17.69
C GLY A 523 11.82 -4.64 -18.38
N GLN A 524 10.95 -4.10 -19.25
CA GLN A 524 11.19 -2.83 -19.95
C GLN A 524 11.27 -1.63 -18.99
N GLY A 525 10.41 -1.61 -17.96
CA GLY A 525 10.32 -0.53 -16.98
C GLY A 525 11.20 -0.69 -15.74
N SER A 526 11.61 -1.91 -15.38
CA SER A 526 12.45 -2.18 -14.20
C SER A 526 13.71 -1.31 -14.06
N PRO A 527 14.39 -0.86 -15.14
CA PRO A 527 15.57 -0.01 -15.01
C PRO A 527 15.24 1.48 -14.85
N ASN A 528 13.99 1.90 -14.99
CA ASN A 528 13.59 3.32 -14.98
C ASN A 528 13.93 4.04 -13.66
N PRO A 529 13.75 3.46 -12.45
CA PRO A 529 14.17 4.10 -11.21
C PRO A 529 15.68 4.39 -11.20
N ALA A 530 16.50 3.45 -11.69
CA ALA A 530 17.95 3.62 -11.74
C ALA A 530 18.37 4.64 -12.83
N LEU A 531 17.73 4.62 -14.00
CA LEU A 531 18.02 5.57 -15.09
C LEU A 531 17.62 7.01 -14.73
N SER A 532 16.43 7.20 -14.16
CA SER A 532 15.92 8.51 -13.77
C SER A 532 16.74 9.11 -12.62
N THR A 533 17.04 8.32 -11.57
CA THR A 533 17.86 8.80 -10.46
C THR A 533 19.31 9.07 -10.90
N LEU A 534 19.88 8.27 -11.80
CA LEU A 534 21.20 8.57 -12.36
C LEU A 534 21.20 9.85 -13.20
N ARG A 535 20.11 10.13 -13.94
CA ARG A 535 19.94 11.34 -14.75
C ARG A 535 19.88 12.59 -13.88
N TYR A 536 19.06 12.59 -12.84
CA TYR A 536 18.74 13.78 -12.05
C TYR A 536 19.58 13.95 -10.79
N PHE A 537 20.02 12.84 -10.18
CA PHE A 537 20.72 12.81 -8.89
C PHE A 537 22.10 12.15 -8.99
N ARG A 538 22.77 12.30 -10.15
CA ARG A 538 24.11 11.75 -10.40
C ARG A 538 25.12 12.08 -9.29
N GLY A 539 25.03 13.28 -8.71
CA GLY A 539 25.90 13.71 -7.62
C GLY A 539 25.87 12.77 -6.42
N GLU A 540 24.71 12.17 -6.10
CA GLU A 540 24.62 11.20 -5.01
C GLU A 540 25.36 9.91 -5.31
N TYR A 541 25.30 9.42 -6.55
CA TYR A 541 26.06 8.25 -6.99
C TYR A 541 27.57 8.51 -6.90
N GLU A 542 28.01 9.71 -7.31
CA GLU A 542 29.43 10.09 -7.24
C GLU A 542 29.90 10.24 -5.79
N ALA A 543 29.10 10.81 -4.89
CA ALA A 543 29.40 10.88 -3.46
C ALA A 543 29.48 9.50 -2.80
N HIS A 544 28.56 8.58 -3.12
CA HIS A 544 28.60 7.20 -2.61
C HIS A 544 29.89 6.47 -3.04
N ILE A 545 30.37 6.74 -4.25
CA ILE A 545 31.57 6.08 -4.82
C ILE A 545 32.87 6.74 -4.34
N ARG A 546 32.98 8.07 -4.45
CA ARG A 546 34.23 8.79 -4.19
C ARG A 546 34.42 9.12 -2.71
N GLU A 547 33.38 9.68 -2.11
CA GLU A 547 33.42 10.17 -0.73
C GLU A 547 33.06 9.05 0.26
N LYS A 548 32.45 7.96 -0.22
CA LYS A 548 31.93 6.86 0.61
C LYS A 548 31.00 7.38 1.70
N GLN A 549 30.14 8.32 1.31
CA GLN A 549 29.18 8.99 2.17
C GLN A 549 27.78 8.91 1.59
N CYS A 550 26.80 8.76 2.49
CA CYS A 550 25.39 8.90 2.18
C CYS A 550 24.85 10.11 2.95
N ALA A 551 24.62 11.23 2.25
CA ALA A 551 24.13 12.47 2.87
C ALA A 551 22.80 12.29 3.63
N ALA A 552 21.94 11.40 3.12
CA ALA A 552 20.66 11.02 3.72
C ALA A 552 20.80 10.10 4.95
N GLY A 553 21.96 9.48 5.17
CA GLY A 553 22.20 8.60 6.32
C GLY A 553 21.48 7.24 6.29
N VAL A 554 20.84 6.87 5.19
CA VAL A 554 20.08 5.60 5.08
C VAL A 554 20.97 4.40 4.75
N CYS A 555 22.04 4.60 3.97
CA CYS A 555 23.00 3.55 3.61
C CYS A 555 23.97 3.30 4.78
N ARG A 556 23.62 2.38 5.69
CA ARG A 556 24.37 2.10 6.94
C ARG A 556 25.89 1.99 6.76
N ALA A 557 26.34 1.29 5.71
CA ALA A 557 27.76 1.10 5.41
C ALA A 557 28.55 2.40 5.14
N LEU A 558 27.85 3.46 4.72
CA LEU A 558 28.42 4.77 4.37
C LEU A 558 28.24 5.82 5.48
N VAL A 559 27.58 5.48 6.58
CA VAL A 559 27.43 6.34 7.76
C VAL A 559 28.55 6.09 8.76
N ALA A 560 28.94 4.81 8.92
CA ALA A 560 29.99 4.39 9.84
C ALA A 560 31.38 4.91 9.45
N SER A 561 31.65 5.19 8.17
CA SER A 561 32.94 5.67 7.67
C SER A 561 33.33 7.04 8.21
N HIS A 562 32.36 7.94 8.44
CA HIS A 562 32.67 9.35 8.75
C HIS A 562 32.61 9.69 10.25
N ALA A 563 31.78 8.99 11.02
CA ALA A 563 31.64 9.27 12.46
C ALA A 563 32.89 8.89 13.27
N LEU A 564 33.73 8.01 12.73
CA LEU A 564 34.98 7.57 13.34
C LEU A 564 36.12 8.60 13.21
N GLU A 565 36.18 9.38 12.12
CA GLU A 565 37.37 10.19 11.82
C GLU A 565 37.38 11.58 12.49
N ASP A 566 36.25 12.32 12.53
CA ASP A 566 36.31 13.77 12.80
C ASP A 566 35.86 14.22 14.21
N LYS A 567 35.15 13.39 14.99
CA LYS A 567 34.64 13.81 16.32
C LYS A 567 34.88 12.83 17.46
N CYS A 568 34.99 11.54 17.16
CA CYS A 568 35.15 10.52 18.19
C CYS A 568 36.62 10.23 18.51
N LEU A 569 37.55 10.41 17.56
CA LEU A 569 38.98 10.15 17.77
C LEU A 569 39.59 10.97 18.93
N PRO A 570 39.35 12.29 19.05
CA PRO A 570 39.92 13.09 20.15
C PRO A 570 39.33 12.73 21.53
N CYS A 571 38.06 12.31 21.55
CA CYS A 571 37.38 11.84 22.77
C CYS A 571 37.78 10.41 23.17
N LEU A 572 38.32 9.62 22.25
CA LEU A 572 38.86 8.27 22.50
C LEU A 572 40.33 8.34 22.94
N GLU A 573 41.09 9.28 22.39
CA GLU A 573 42.46 9.56 22.83
C GLU A 573 42.52 10.09 24.27
N SER A 574 41.52 10.83 24.74
CA SER A 574 41.43 11.27 26.14
C SER A 574 41.01 10.18 27.13
N VAL A 575 40.48 9.05 26.64
CA VAL A 575 40.15 7.86 27.44
C VAL A 575 41.32 6.85 27.46
N ALA A 576 42.27 6.99 26.52
CA ALA A 576 43.44 6.12 26.37
C ALA A 576 44.51 6.27 27.47
N ASP A 577 44.32 7.17 28.45
CA ASP A 577 45.15 7.22 29.66
C ASP A 577 44.89 6.04 30.62
N TYR A 578 43.87 5.21 30.37
CA TYR A 578 43.60 4.00 31.13
C TYR A 578 43.57 2.76 30.23
N ASP A 579 44.73 2.10 30.17
CA ASP A 579 44.96 0.72 29.73
C ASP A 579 44.88 0.44 28.22
N ALA A 580 46.01 -0.02 27.66
CA ALA A 580 46.21 -0.27 26.23
C ALA A 580 45.26 -1.35 25.66
N GLY A 581 44.69 -2.21 26.51
CA GLY A 581 43.68 -3.20 26.12
C GLY A 581 42.28 -2.62 25.88
N GLY A 582 41.94 -1.50 26.55
CA GLY A 582 40.63 -0.86 26.43
C GLY A 582 40.45 -0.13 25.09
N TYR A 583 41.52 0.44 24.54
CA TYR A 583 41.52 1.14 23.26
C TYR A 583 41.23 0.20 22.08
N GLU A 584 41.86 -0.98 22.01
CA GLU A 584 41.59 -1.97 20.95
C GLU A 584 40.21 -2.60 21.07
N ALA A 585 39.75 -2.86 22.30
CA ALA A 585 38.39 -3.33 22.54
C ALA A 585 37.36 -2.29 22.06
N LEU A 586 37.47 -1.02 22.44
CA LEU A 586 36.57 0.06 22.01
C LEU A 586 36.56 0.25 20.49
N LYS A 587 37.71 0.15 19.83
CA LYS A 587 37.83 0.27 18.36
C LYS A 587 37.04 -0.82 17.62
N SER A 588 36.95 -2.02 18.20
CA SER A 588 36.21 -3.15 17.62
C SER A 588 34.68 -3.03 17.73
N ILE A 589 34.18 -2.32 18.75
CA ILE A 589 32.73 -2.13 19.04
C ILE A 589 32.19 -0.76 18.60
N LEU A 590 33.08 0.20 18.28
CA LEU A 590 32.68 1.56 17.90
C LEU A 590 31.73 1.66 16.70
N PRO A 591 31.88 0.84 15.63
CA PRO A 591 30.93 0.82 14.51
C PRO A 591 29.49 0.45 14.95
N GLU A 592 29.33 -0.23 16.09
CA GLU A 592 28.04 -0.62 16.65
C GLU A 592 27.48 0.43 17.63
N LEU A 593 28.36 1.22 18.26
CA LEU A 593 28.02 2.23 19.28
C LEU A 593 27.67 3.61 18.73
N VAL A 594 28.03 3.91 17.47
CA VAL A 594 27.73 5.21 16.84
C VAL A 594 26.48 5.14 15.93
N PRO A 595 25.29 5.01 16.55
CA PRO A 595 24.12 5.75 16.09
C PRO A 595 23.68 6.74 17.19
N LYS A 596 24.61 7.55 17.70
CA LYS A 596 24.30 8.56 18.73
C LYS A 596 23.79 9.88 18.12
N ARG A 597 22.71 9.75 17.35
CA ARG A 597 21.66 10.77 17.15
C ARG A 597 20.25 10.17 17.15
N LEU A 598 20.12 8.86 17.47
CA LEU A 598 18.84 8.15 17.48
C LEU A 598 18.16 8.10 18.86
N VAL A 599 18.75 8.69 19.91
CA VAL A 599 18.21 8.57 21.28
C VAL A 599 17.08 9.56 21.56
N ASP A 600 16.94 10.64 20.78
CA ASP A 600 15.82 11.59 20.96
C ASP A 600 14.55 11.21 20.16
N ARG A 601 14.53 10.06 19.48
CA ARG A 601 13.37 9.60 18.69
C ARG A 601 12.97 8.13 18.89
N LEU A 602 13.39 7.48 19.98
CA LEU A 602 12.86 6.15 20.33
C LEU A 602 11.47 6.26 20.98
N GLN A 603 10.48 6.61 20.15
CA GLN A 603 9.15 6.01 20.22
C GLN A 603 9.01 5.05 19.03
N VAL A 604 9.07 3.76 19.36
CA VAL A 604 8.36 2.63 18.73
C VAL A 604 8.50 2.41 17.21
N SER A 605 9.28 1.39 16.84
CA SER A 605 9.00 0.35 15.82
C SER A 605 10.24 -0.56 15.78
N GLY A 606 10.22 -1.86 16.05
CA GLY A 606 9.49 -2.91 15.33
C GLY A 606 10.50 -3.76 14.55
N CYS A 607 10.94 -4.89 15.14
CA CYS A 607 11.61 -6.05 14.52
C CYS A 607 13.15 -6.22 14.63
N ALA A 608 13.50 -7.28 15.38
CA ALA A 608 14.57 -8.30 15.25
C ALA A 608 16.03 -7.89 14.99
N VAL A 609 16.87 -8.06 16.02
CA VAL A 609 18.31 -8.26 15.89
C VAL A 609 18.67 -9.59 16.57
N ASP A 610 19.14 -10.54 15.75
CA ASP A 610 20.04 -11.67 16.04
C ASP A 610 20.10 -12.24 17.46
N LEU A 611 19.58 -13.46 17.63
CA LEU A 611 19.83 -14.33 18.80
C LEU A 611 21.31 -14.67 18.99
N ALA A 612 22.13 -14.64 17.94
CA ALA A 612 23.58 -14.85 18.05
C ALA A 612 24.33 -13.64 18.65
N ARG A 613 23.67 -12.49 18.80
CA ARG A 613 24.24 -11.27 19.41
C ARG A 613 23.88 -11.10 20.88
N PHE A 614 23.02 -11.96 21.44
CA PHE A 614 22.53 -11.80 22.82
C PHE A 614 23.63 -12.04 23.88
N SER A 615 24.61 -12.90 23.62
CA SER A 615 25.78 -13.09 24.49
C SER A 615 26.82 -11.98 24.38
N MET A 616 26.79 -11.16 23.31
CA MET A 616 27.83 -10.16 23.04
C MET A 616 27.45 -8.73 23.42
N ILE A 617 26.16 -8.40 23.64
CA ILE A 617 25.75 -7.00 23.76
C ILE A 617 25.45 -6.54 25.20
N VAL A 618 25.17 -7.39 26.19
CA VAL A 618 24.98 -6.91 27.58
C VAL A 618 25.36 -7.96 28.63
N PRO A 619 26.52 -7.84 29.31
CA PRO A 619 26.71 -8.56 30.56
C PRO A 619 25.73 -8.00 31.61
N VAL A 620 24.77 -8.81 32.07
CA VAL A 620 23.74 -8.40 33.05
C VAL A 620 24.40 -7.89 34.35
N GLN A 621 25.58 -8.43 34.69
CA GLN A 621 26.39 -7.98 35.81
C GLN A 621 26.81 -6.51 35.73
N ASN A 622 27.03 -5.96 34.52
CA ASN A 622 27.55 -4.60 34.34
C ASN A 622 26.48 -3.48 34.40
N ARG A 623 25.19 -3.84 34.44
CA ARG A 623 24.09 -2.85 34.58
C ARG A 623 23.19 -3.07 35.79
N SER A 624 23.36 -4.17 36.52
CA SER A 624 22.66 -4.40 37.78
C SER A 624 23.29 -3.59 38.93
N CYS A 625 22.46 -3.01 39.80
CA CYS A 625 22.92 -2.29 40.98
C CYS A 625 23.71 -3.24 41.92
N THR A 626 25.02 -3.00 42.08
CA THR A 626 25.92 -3.85 42.90
C THR A 626 25.74 -3.69 44.41
N LYS A 627 24.76 -2.88 44.86
CA LYS A 627 24.63 -2.47 46.27
C LYS A 627 23.96 -3.51 47.17
N CYS A 628 23.11 -4.42 46.67
CA CYS A 628 22.49 -5.47 47.50
C CYS A 628 22.92 -6.88 47.07
N SER A 629 22.88 -7.84 48.00
CA SER A 629 23.24 -9.24 47.73
C SER A 629 22.24 -9.93 46.81
N SER A 630 20.95 -9.60 46.91
CA SER A 630 19.88 -10.22 46.12
C SER A 630 19.96 -9.87 44.62
N CYS A 631 20.24 -8.61 44.25
CA CYS A 631 20.42 -8.23 42.84
C CYS A 631 21.70 -8.82 42.23
N ARG A 632 22.76 -8.98 43.04
CA ARG A 632 24.01 -9.63 42.59
C ARG A 632 23.82 -11.12 42.35
N LEU A 633 23.11 -11.81 43.24
CA LEU A 633 22.80 -13.23 43.06
C LEU A 633 21.87 -13.44 41.85
N GLY A 634 20.81 -12.64 41.71
CA GLY A 634 19.86 -12.74 40.61
C GLY A 634 20.49 -12.49 39.25
N ALA A 635 21.30 -11.43 39.11
CA ALA A 635 22.00 -11.12 37.86
C ALA A 635 23.03 -12.21 37.47
N ALA A 636 23.73 -12.79 38.45
CA ALA A 636 24.68 -13.87 38.19
C ALA A 636 23.99 -15.17 37.79
N GLN A 637 22.89 -15.52 38.45
CA GLN A 637 22.09 -16.71 38.08
C GLN A 637 21.46 -16.56 36.69
N MET A 638 20.95 -15.36 36.38
CA MET A 638 20.40 -15.06 35.07
C MET A 638 21.45 -15.16 33.95
N GLN A 639 22.65 -14.63 34.17
CA GLN A 639 23.74 -14.73 33.19
C GLN A 639 24.14 -16.18 32.95
N ASN A 640 24.26 -17.00 34.00
CA ASN A 640 24.59 -18.43 33.84
C ASN A 640 23.54 -19.18 33.02
N ILE A 641 22.24 -18.90 33.23
CA ILE A 641 21.16 -19.52 32.45
C ILE A 641 21.24 -19.08 30.98
N LEU A 642 21.50 -17.80 30.73
CA LEU A 642 21.65 -17.28 29.37
C LEU A 642 22.87 -17.86 28.65
N ASP A 643 23.99 -18.06 29.36
CA ASP A 643 25.21 -18.66 28.83
C ASP A 643 25.02 -20.16 28.52
N ASP A 644 24.31 -20.90 29.38
CA ASP A 644 23.94 -22.30 29.13
C ASP A 644 23.01 -22.44 27.92
N ILE A 645 22.07 -21.51 27.74
CA ILE A 645 21.20 -21.44 26.55
C ILE A 645 22.03 -21.11 25.30
N ALA A 646 22.91 -20.10 25.37
CA ALA A 646 23.71 -19.64 24.24
C ALA A 646 24.72 -20.71 23.76
N THR A 647 25.16 -21.59 24.66
CA THR A 647 26.07 -22.71 24.34
C THR A 647 25.33 -23.98 23.89
N GLY A 648 24.01 -23.94 23.75
CA GLY A 648 23.20 -25.06 23.26
C GLY A 648 22.89 -26.14 24.32
N ASN A 649 23.15 -25.85 25.59
CA ASN A 649 22.86 -26.75 26.72
C ASN A 649 21.52 -26.43 27.42
N GLY A 650 20.75 -25.48 26.88
CA GLY A 650 19.47 -25.04 27.42
C GLY A 650 18.44 -26.18 27.50
N LYS A 651 17.83 -26.35 28.68
CA LYS A 651 16.71 -27.28 28.90
C LYS A 651 15.40 -26.51 29.11
N PRO A 652 14.22 -27.10 28.80
CA PRO A 652 12.93 -26.43 28.97
C PRO A 652 12.72 -25.87 30.39
N GLU A 653 13.19 -26.57 31.42
CA GLU A 653 13.03 -26.17 32.83
C GLU A 653 13.84 -24.91 33.18
N MET A 654 14.82 -24.52 32.35
CA MET A 654 15.61 -23.30 32.54
C MET A 654 14.80 -22.03 32.19
N LEU A 655 13.77 -22.13 31.35
CA LEU A 655 12.86 -21.01 31.07
C LEU A 655 12.02 -20.67 32.29
N ASP A 656 11.45 -21.68 32.95
CA ASP A 656 10.67 -21.48 34.18
C ASP A 656 11.52 -20.86 35.30
N LEU A 657 12.79 -21.27 35.37
CA LEU A 657 13.79 -20.68 36.28
C LEU A 657 14.11 -19.24 35.93
N LEU A 658 14.28 -18.93 34.63
CA LEU A 658 14.53 -17.57 34.15
C LEU A 658 13.34 -16.65 34.45
N PHE A 659 12.11 -17.10 34.20
CA PHE A 659 10.90 -16.34 34.50
C PHE A 659 10.67 -16.16 36.00
N GLY A 660 10.91 -17.21 36.81
CA GLY A 660 10.87 -17.09 38.26
C GLY A 660 11.90 -16.09 38.81
N LEU A 661 13.08 -16.01 38.20
CA LEU A 661 14.10 -14.99 38.51
C LEU A 661 13.66 -13.59 38.10
N VAL A 662 13.04 -13.44 36.94
CA VAL A 662 12.47 -12.17 36.46
C VAL A 662 11.38 -11.67 37.38
N ASP A 663 10.47 -12.54 37.82
CA ASP A 663 9.41 -12.21 38.78
C ASP A 663 9.99 -11.84 40.15
N THR A 664 11.01 -12.56 40.61
CA THR A 664 11.70 -12.26 41.87
C THR A 664 12.43 -10.90 41.81
N MET A 665 12.99 -10.54 40.64
CA MET A 665 13.61 -9.23 40.40
C MET A 665 12.59 -8.12 40.18
N SER A 666 11.40 -8.44 39.67
CA SER A 666 10.22 -7.57 39.61
C SER A 666 9.68 -7.24 41.00
N ILE A 667 9.73 -8.17 41.96
CA ILE A 667 9.33 -7.89 43.36
C ILE A 667 10.33 -6.97 44.09
N ALA A 668 11.57 -6.83 43.59
CA ALA A 668 12.53 -5.82 44.06
C ALA A 668 12.24 -4.37 43.55
N SER A 669 11.08 -4.15 42.91
CA SER A 669 10.66 -2.92 42.21
C SER A 669 10.37 -1.69 43.07
N GLU A 670 10.54 -1.73 44.39
CA GLU A 670 10.49 -0.52 45.22
C GLU A 670 11.80 0.30 45.19
N CYS A 671 12.83 -0.17 44.46
CA CYS A 671 14.10 0.55 44.30
C CYS A 671 14.12 1.46 43.05
N PRO A 672 14.26 2.80 43.18
CA PRO A 672 14.25 3.73 42.05
C PRO A 672 15.36 3.53 41.01
N VAL A 673 16.47 2.88 41.39
CA VAL A 673 17.66 2.68 40.54
C VAL A 673 17.60 1.36 39.76
N GLY A 674 16.89 0.35 40.27
CA GLY A 674 16.74 -0.95 39.61
C GLY A 674 15.71 -0.96 38.48
N LYS A 675 14.71 -0.07 38.57
CA LYS A 675 13.52 -0.03 37.71
C LYS A 675 13.87 0.03 36.21
N THR A 676 14.75 0.94 35.82
CA THR A 676 15.12 1.13 34.39
C THR A 676 15.87 -0.06 33.79
N GLY A 677 16.65 -0.80 34.57
CA GLY A 677 17.39 -1.97 34.10
C GLY A 677 16.51 -3.21 34.01
N SER A 678 15.68 -3.43 35.02
CA SER A 678 14.74 -4.56 35.07
C SER A 678 13.67 -4.46 33.99
N ASP A 679 13.12 -3.27 33.74
CA ASP A 679 12.06 -3.06 32.74
C ASP A 679 12.54 -3.32 31.31
N ILE A 680 13.80 -2.97 31.01
CA ILE A 680 14.43 -3.22 29.70
C ILE A 680 14.68 -4.72 29.49
N VAL A 681 15.08 -5.43 30.54
CA VAL A 681 15.31 -6.88 30.49
C VAL A 681 13.97 -7.64 30.38
N LEU A 682 12.96 -7.23 31.15
CA LEU A 682 11.59 -7.77 31.04
C LEU A 682 11.04 -7.58 29.62
N PHE A 683 11.10 -6.36 29.09
CA PHE A 683 10.60 -6.03 27.76
C PHE A 683 11.25 -6.88 26.66
N MET A 684 12.56 -7.15 26.77
CA MET A 684 13.26 -8.00 25.80
C MET A 684 12.87 -9.48 25.96
N LEU A 685 12.73 -9.98 27.19
CA LEU A 685 12.39 -11.39 27.44
C LEU A 685 10.95 -11.72 27.04
N GLU A 686 10.00 -10.82 27.29
CA GLU A 686 8.60 -10.97 26.84
C GLU A 686 8.49 -11.05 25.32
N ARG A 687 9.33 -10.28 24.60
CA ARG A 687 9.41 -10.30 23.12
C ARG A 687 10.11 -11.54 22.57
N PHE A 688 10.99 -12.15 23.36
CA PHE A 688 11.73 -13.36 22.96
C PHE A 688 10.98 -14.66 23.26
N ARG A 689 10.04 -14.65 24.22
CA ARG A 689 9.26 -15.82 24.65
C ARG A 689 8.65 -16.58 23.47
N ASP A 690 7.88 -15.89 22.64
CA ASP A 690 7.10 -16.53 21.58
C ASP A 690 7.99 -17.09 20.45
N GLN A 691 9.17 -16.49 20.22
CA GLN A 691 10.15 -16.98 19.25
C GLN A 691 10.93 -18.19 19.77
N PHE A 692 11.18 -18.22 21.08
CA PHE A 692 11.95 -19.28 21.73
C PHE A 692 11.09 -20.52 22.02
N GLU A 693 9.83 -20.34 22.41
CA GLU A 693 8.85 -21.44 22.49
C GLU A 693 8.67 -22.14 21.14
N ALA A 694 8.60 -21.37 20.04
CA ALA A 694 8.51 -21.95 18.71
C ALA A 694 9.74 -22.82 18.34
N HIS A 695 10.93 -22.41 18.80
CA HIS A 695 12.18 -23.14 18.54
C HIS A 695 12.31 -24.43 19.37
N ILE A 696 11.91 -24.40 20.65
CA ILE A 696 11.98 -25.58 21.53
C ILE A 696 10.88 -26.60 21.23
N TYR A 697 9.67 -26.14 20.90
CA TYR A 697 8.53 -27.03 20.62
C TYR A 697 8.41 -27.41 19.14
N GLY A 698 9.34 -26.96 18.28
CA GLY A 698 9.39 -27.33 16.86
C GLY A 698 8.23 -26.79 16.02
N THR A 699 7.63 -25.68 16.42
CA THR A 699 6.52 -25.05 15.69
C THR A 699 7.02 -23.90 14.80
N ALA A 700 6.27 -23.59 13.74
CA ALA A 700 6.70 -22.60 12.74
C ALA A 700 6.77 -21.19 13.35
N CYS A 701 7.92 -20.51 13.17
CA CYS A 701 8.15 -19.16 13.65
C CYS A 701 7.22 -18.14 12.93
N PRO A 702 6.42 -17.32 13.65
CA PRO A 702 5.46 -16.39 13.06
C PRO A 702 6.06 -15.29 12.16
N SER A 703 7.36 -15.00 12.32
CA SER A 703 8.05 -13.94 11.57
C SER A 703 8.72 -14.44 10.28
N GLY A 704 8.70 -15.74 10.00
CA GLY A 704 9.28 -16.32 8.76
C GLY A 704 10.82 -16.34 8.69
N ILE A 705 11.53 -15.81 9.70
CA ILE A 705 12.99 -15.62 9.68
C ILE A 705 13.75 -16.95 9.82
N CYS A 706 13.17 -17.97 10.47
CA CYS A 706 13.89 -19.21 10.78
C CYS A 706 14.25 -20.09 9.57
N ASN A 707 13.68 -19.85 8.38
CA ASN A 707 14.01 -20.63 7.18
C ASN A 707 15.37 -20.26 6.58
N GLU A 708 15.95 -19.10 6.90
CA GLU A 708 17.28 -18.70 6.39
C GLU A 708 18.44 -19.25 7.23
N VAL A 709 18.20 -19.57 8.51
CA VAL A 709 19.25 -20.06 9.44
C VAL A 709 19.63 -21.52 9.16
N LEU A 710 18.68 -22.33 8.65
CA LEU A 710 18.96 -23.73 8.28
C LEU A 710 19.91 -23.87 7.08
N ALA A 711 20.12 -22.81 6.30
CA ALA A 711 21.01 -22.83 5.13
C ALA A 711 22.48 -22.57 5.46
N TYR A 712 22.81 -22.07 6.66
CA TYR A 712 24.17 -21.62 7.01
C TYR A 712 24.99 -22.58 7.89
N ASN A 713 24.44 -23.73 8.30
CA ASN A 713 25.13 -24.70 9.17
C ASN A 713 25.77 -25.90 8.42
N THR A 714 26.47 -25.65 7.31
CA THR A 714 27.32 -26.66 6.66
C THR A 714 28.80 -26.28 6.63
N ILE A 715 29.38 -25.86 7.75
CA ILE A 715 30.85 -25.87 7.92
C ILE A 715 31.22 -26.12 9.40
N CYS A 716 31.45 -27.37 9.79
CA CYS A 716 32.57 -27.77 10.66
C CYS A 716 32.72 -29.30 10.72
N PRO A 717 33.88 -29.88 10.34
CA PRO A 717 34.17 -31.30 10.43
C PRO A 717 34.84 -31.64 11.78
N LEU A 718 34.14 -32.35 12.66
CA LEU A 718 34.77 -33.06 13.78
C LEU A 718 34.26 -34.51 13.80
N ARG A 719 34.92 -35.35 12.97
CA ARG A 719 34.99 -36.79 13.20
C ARG A 719 35.99 -37.02 14.33
N ALA A 720 35.49 -37.37 15.51
CA ALA A 720 36.21 -38.17 16.49
C ALA A 720 35.18 -39.07 17.18
N GLY A 721 35.20 -40.35 16.82
CA GLY A 721 34.28 -41.37 17.31
C GLY A 721 34.57 -42.70 16.62
N GLU A 722 35.71 -43.30 16.97
CA GLU A 722 35.92 -44.74 16.83
C GLU A 722 35.07 -45.50 17.87
N LYS A 723 34.79 -46.78 17.55
CA LYS A 723 34.05 -47.85 18.26
C LYS A 723 32.56 -47.90 17.90
N ASP A 724 32.03 -48.91 17.22
CA ASP A 724 32.50 -50.25 16.79
C ASP A 724 32.09 -50.51 15.32
#